data_AF-A0A672QNU6-F1
#
_entry.id   AF-A0A672QNU6-F1
#
_cell.length_a   1.000
_cell.length_b   1.000
_cell.length_c   1.000
_cell.angle_alpha   90.00
_cell.angle_beta   90.00
_cell.angle_gamma   90.00
#
_symmetry.space_group_name_H-M   'P 1'
#
loop_
_entity.id
_entity.type
_entity.pdbx_description
1 polymer ?
#
loop_
_entity_poly.entity_id
_entity_poly.type
_entity_poly.pdbx_seq_one_letter_code
_entity_poly.pdbx_strand_id
1 'polypeptide(L)'
;MKAVLTLYFIHYLHWDKNLSTAVYHAFSSLCYFTPVLGALIADSWLGKFKTVIYLSIVYVIGHVVKSVGAIPDVGDSTVHVVLSMLGLVLIAFGTGGIKPCVAAFGGDQFDEEHTEERRKFFSIFYMSINAGSVLSTIVTPILRGDVKCFGGDCYALAFGVPAALMVIALVVFIAGNGLYKKSPPEGNVLVCVCKCIGFAIRNRWTNSKKRPKRSHWLDWAEEKYPKRLIQEIQMVFRVLVLYIPLPMFWALFDQQGSRWTLQATRMNMDFGGGFILKPDQMQMLNALLILVFIPIFDMGIYPLIRLCRIKLTPLRKMAAGMILAALAFCAATVVEINVIKSVVEPPPAKESLVQVYNLMDSEVTVQFPGQTVLSDPLKSYEDPSGYTSLPLTGESQLYTVTVTHNGAEYQCGLTFTEQTAYSLFLHTAQPGDTVCKLVKDHITKSETGAAYLRFINTHTKNINITVGTDEFYAAANYGISQNISVPRGEYNGVVCETNSDQYHIDLGLLDFGAFYTVILSKESNGLTFKKMEDIQANDIHIAWQVPQYVFITAGEVMFSITGLEFSYSQAPASMKSVLQAGWLMTVAFGNVIVLIVAEGAGMEQWTEFLLFAGLLVAVSIIFSIMAYFYTYVDPDQLDKIFREDTDDEKVGSSDSKKNEAVSLNDMPKQTKM
;
A
#
# COMPACT_ATOMS: atom_id res chain seq x y z
N MET A 1 11.63 0.39 3.64
CA MET A 1 10.81 1.36 4.41
C MET A 1 9.34 1.28 4.06
N LYS A 2 8.90 1.53 2.81
CA LYS A 2 7.46 1.54 2.45
C LYS A 2 6.73 0.28 2.93
N ALA A 3 7.36 -0.89 2.81
CA ALA A 3 6.79 -2.18 3.24
C ALA A 3 6.25 -2.16 4.69
N VAL A 4 7.01 -1.63 5.65
CA VAL A 4 6.64 -1.63 7.07
C VAL A 4 5.84 -0.40 7.51
N LEU A 5 5.63 0.59 6.63
CA LEU A 5 5.17 1.92 7.03
C LEU A 5 3.70 1.93 7.46
N THR A 6 2.84 1.23 6.72
CA THR A 6 1.41 1.11 7.05
C THR A 6 1.22 0.45 8.41
N LEU A 7 1.94 -0.64 8.67
CA LEU A 7 1.91 -1.35 9.96
C LEU A 7 2.49 -0.49 11.10
N TYR A 8 3.51 0.32 10.84
CA TYR A 8 4.02 1.27 11.83
C TYR A 8 2.95 2.28 12.26
N PHE A 9 2.19 2.85 11.33
CA PHE A 9 1.14 3.81 11.69
C PHE A 9 0.04 3.19 12.55
N ILE A 10 -0.34 1.94 12.26
CA ILE A 10 -1.39 1.25 13.00
C ILE A 10 -0.88 0.74 14.36
N HIS A 11 0.27 0.09 14.40
CA HIS A 11 0.73 -0.59 15.61
C HIS A 11 1.51 0.30 16.57
N TYR A 12 2.25 1.27 16.05
CA TYR A 12 3.09 2.13 16.87
C TYR A 12 2.45 3.49 17.13
N LEU A 13 1.82 4.10 16.13
CA LEU A 13 1.11 5.38 16.31
C LEU A 13 -0.37 5.23 16.67
N HIS A 14 -0.91 4.00 16.65
CA HIS A 14 -2.30 3.69 16.96
C HIS A 14 -3.32 4.46 16.12
N TRP A 15 -2.99 4.69 14.84
CA TRP A 15 -3.89 5.32 13.88
C TRP A 15 -4.85 4.32 13.26
N ASP A 16 -6.01 4.80 12.84
CA ASP A 16 -6.96 3.97 12.10
C ASP A 16 -6.42 3.61 10.70
N LYS A 17 -7.06 2.62 10.08
CA LYS A 17 -6.64 2.06 8.79
C LYS A 17 -6.73 3.06 7.64
N ASN A 18 -7.70 3.98 7.68
CA ASN A 18 -7.91 4.96 6.62
C ASN A 18 -6.89 6.09 6.72
N LEU A 19 -6.68 6.65 7.92
CA LEU A 19 -5.63 7.65 8.15
C LEU A 19 -4.24 7.11 7.81
N SER A 20 -3.94 5.87 8.23
CA SER A 20 -2.67 5.20 7.91
C SER A 20 -2.46 5.04 6.40
N THR A 21 -3.52 4.67 5.68
CA THR A 21 -3.52 4.57 4.21
C THR A 21 -3.33 5.94 3.56
N ALA A 22 -4.06 6.96 4.03
CA ALA A 22 -3.99 8.34 3.52
C ALA A 22 -2.58 8.92 3.66
N VAL A 23 -1.96 8.79 4.84
CA VAL A 23 -0.59 9.27 5.09
C VAL A 23 0.44 8.51 4.25
N TYR A 24 0.29 7.18 4.11
CA TYR A 24 1.17 6.38 3.23
C TYR A 24 1.16 6.91 1.79
N HIS A 25 -0.04 7.19 1.26
CA HIS A 25 -0.19 7.71 -0.10
C HIS A 25 0.20 9.19 -0.21
N ALA A 26 0.00 10.01 0.82
CA ALA A 26 0.53 11.37 0.87
C ALA A 26 2.06 11.38 0.76
N PHE A 27 2.72 10.53 1.54
CA PHE A 27 4.17 10.34 1.50
C PHE A 27 4.64 9.84 0.13
N SER A 28 3.97 8.84 -0.43
CA SER A 28 4.30 8.30 -1.76
C SER A 28 4.14 9.36 -2.85
N SER A 29 3.06 10.14 -2.81
CA SER A 29 2.81 11.27 -3.71
C SER A 29 3.96 12.28 -3.65
N LEU A 30 4.35 12.68 -2.45
CA LEU A 30 5.45 13.63 -2.25
C LEU A 30 6.78 13.08 -2.79
N CYS A 31 7.07 11.79 -2.63
CA CYS A 31 8.27 11.13 -3.17
C CYS A 31 8.34 11.13 -4.71
N TYR A 32 7.19 11.17 -5.40
CA TYR A 32 7.11 11.19 -6.86
C TYR A 32 6.89 12.58 -7.44
N PHE A 33 6.50 13.56 -6.62
CA PHE A 33 6.42 14.98 -6.99
C PHE A 33 7.76 15.71 -6.86
N THR A 34 8.49 15.47 -5.77
CA THR A 34 9.80 16.09 -5.48
C THR A 34 10.93 15.83 -6.48
N PRO A 35 10.94 14.78 -7.35
CA PRO A 35 11.88 14.67 -8.47
C PRO A 35 11.91 15.91 -9.38
N VAL A 36 10.76 16.55 -9.59
CA VAL A 36 10.68 17.79 -10.38
C VAL A 36 11.55 18.87 -9.73
N LEU A 37 11.44 19.03 -8.41
CA LEU A 37 12.25 20.00 -7.65
C LEU A 37 13.74 19.64 -7.69
N GLY A 38 14.09 18.36 -7.55
CA GLY A 38 15.47 17.89 -7.62
C GLY A 38 16.12 18.20 -8.97
N ALA A 39 15.41 17.93 -10.07
CA ALA A 39 15.87 18.25 -11.42
C ALA A 39 16.05 19.77 -11.61
N LEU A 40 15.06 20.58 -11.18
CA LEU A 40 15.16 22.04 -11.24
C LEU A 40 16.42 22.57 -10.51
N ILE A 41 16.72 22.04 -9.32
CA ILE A 41 17.87 22.46 -8.51
C ILE A 41 19.19 22.03 -9.16
N ALA A 42 19.26 20.79 -9.67
CA ALA A 42 20.44 20.25 -10.35
C ALA A 42 20.77 21.02 -11.63
N ASP A 43 19.78 21.29 -12.47
CA ASP A 43 20.00 21.90 -13.78
C ASP A 43 20.22 23.41 -13.67
N SER A 44 19.56 24.09 -12.72
CA SER A 44 19.63 25.57 -12.65
C SER A 44 20.77 26.12 -11.79
N TRP A 45 21.11 25.46 -10.67
CA TRP A 45 21.89 26.11 -9.61
C TRP A 45 23.09 25.31 -9.13
N LEU A 46 22.88 24.07 -8.66
CA LEU A 46 23.91 23.33 -7.92
C LEU A 46 24.75 22.40 -8.81
N GLY A 47 24.22 21.96 -9.96
CA GLY A 47 24.79 20.86 -10.73
C GLY A 47 24.43 19.49 -10.12
N LYS A 48 24.34 18.47 -10.97
CA LYS A 48 23.92 17.10 -10.59
C LYS A 48 24.69 16.55 -9.38
N PHE A 49 26.02 16.65 -9.38
CA PHE A 49 26.87 16.11 -8.31
C PHE A 49 26.58 16.71 -6.93
N LYS A 50 26.50 18.05 -6.82
CA LYS A 50 26.24 18.73 -5.55
C LYS A 50 24.80 18.48 -5.09
N THR A 51 23.84 18.46 -6.02
CA THR A 51 22.44 18.13 -5.69
C THR A 51 22.31 16.75 -5.09
N VAL A 52 23.00 15.74 -5.65
CA VAL A 52 23.01 14.38 -5.08
C VAL A 52 23.56 14.40 -3.65
N ILE A 53 24.67 15.09 -3.38
CA ILE A 53 25.24 15.17 -2.02
C ILE A 53 24.29 15.83 -1.04
N TYR A 54 23.82 17.05 -1.32
CA TYR A 54 22.99 17.81 -0.38
C TYR A 54 21.67 17.10 -0.09
N LEU A 55 21.00 16.58 -1.12
CA LEU A 55 19.76 15.84 -0.93
C LEU A 55 19.99 14.48 -0.26
N SER A 56 21.15 13.85 -0.45
CA SER A 56 21.51 12.63 0.29
C SER A 56 21.71 12.89 1.78
N ILE A 57 22.28 14.04 2.15
CA ILE A 57 22.39 14.46 3.56
C ILE A 57 21.00 14.64 4.17
N VAL A 58 20.10 15.35 3.46
CA VAL A 58 18.70 15.48 3.88
C VAL A 58 18.02 14.11 4.02
N TYR A 59 18.30 13.19 3.10
CA TYR A 59 17.77 11.84 3.13
C TYR A 59 18.26 11.05 4.37
N VAL A 60 19.56 11.12 4.69
CA VAL A 60 20.13 10.52 5.90
C VAL A 60 19.49 11.09 7.15
N ILE A 61 19.39 12.42 7.26
CA ILE A 61 18.74 13.08 8.41
C ILE A 61 17.29 12.60 8.55
N GLY A 62 16.55 12.51 7.44
CA GLY A 62 15.18 12.03 7.46
C GLY A 62 15.05 10.60 8.00
N HIS A 63 15.93 9.68 7.60
CA HIS A 63 15.94 8.32 8.13
C HIS A 63 16.35 8.26 9.61
N VAL A 64 17.33 9.06 10.03
CA VAL A 64 17.74 9.12 11.45
C VAL A 64 16.60 9.66 12.30
N VAL A 65 15.98 10.77 11.91
CA VAL A 65 14.80 11.34 12.59
C VAL A 65 13.67 10.33 12.65
N LYS A 66 13.41 9.60 11.57
CA LYS A 66 12.37 8.57 11.50
C LYS A 66 12.66 7.37 12.41
N SER A 67 13.92 6.94 12.50
CA SER A 67 14.36 5.85 13.39
C SER A 67 14.28 6.26 14.85
N VAL A 68 14.73 7.47 15.20
CA VAL A 68 14.63 8.04 16.56
C VAL A 68 13.16 8.21 16.98
N GLY A 69 12.29 8.67 16.08
CA GLY A 69 10.86 8.80 16.35
C GLY A 69 10.15 7.47 16.62
N ALA A 70 10.78 6.33 16.29
CA ALA A 70 10.27 4.98 16.52
C ALA A 70 10.87 4.30 17.77
N ILE A 71 11.59 5.05 18.62
CA ILE A 71 12.07 4.59 19.93
C ILE A 71 11.01 4.97 20.98
N PRO A 72 10.42 4.01 21.72
CA PRO A 72 9.33 4.29 22.68
C PRO A 72 9.68 5.29 23.78
N ASP A 73 10.95 5.36 24.20
CA ASP A 73 11.38 6.24 25.30
C ASP A 73 11.55 7.72 24.88
N VAL A 74 11.35 8.04 23.59
CA VAL A 74 11.60 9.40 23.05
C VAL A 74 10.32 10.24 23.04
N GLY A 75 10.01 10.84 24.20
CA GLY A 75 8.94 11.83 24.34
C GLY A 75 7.55 11.23 24.52
N ASP A 76 6.52 12.01 24.24
CA ASP A 76 5.12 11.57 24.29
C ASP A 76 4.62 11.15 22.89
N SER A 77 3.36 10.70 22.82
CA SER A 77 2.71 10.35 21.54
C SER A 77 2.79 11.47 20.50
N THR A 78 2.66 12.73 20.94
CA THR A 78 2.77 13.91 20.07
C THR A 78 4.15 14.01 19.43
N VAL A 79 5.21 13.84 20.21
CA VAL A 79 6.60 13.86 19.72
C VAL A 79 6.84 12.74 18.72
N HIS A 80 6.36 11.51 18.96
CA HIS A 80 6.47 10.42 17.99
C HIS A 80 5.81 10.75 16.65
N VAL A 81 4.62 11.36 16.68
CA VAL A 81 3.92 11.80 15.46
C VAL A 81 4.71 12.86 14.73
N VAL A 82 5.19 13.90 15.43
CA VAL A 82 5.94 15.02 14.84
C VAL A 82 7.24 14.54 14.21
N LEU A 83 8.03 13.74 14.93
CA LEU A 83 9.29 13.17 14.42
C LEU A 83 9.03 12.23 13.24
N SER A 84 7.98 11.41 13.31
CA SER A 84 7.59 10.54 12.20
C SER A 84 7.25 11.34 10.94
N MET A 85 6.43 12.39 11.04
CA MET A 85 6.04 13.23 9.91
C MET A 85 7.20 14.03 9.34
N LEU A 86 8.01 14.64 10.21
CA LEU A 86 9.21 15.36 9.79
C LEU A 86 10.19 14.43 9.06
N GLY A 87 10.42 13.24 9.61
CA GLY A 87 11.25 12.21 8.99
C GLY A 87 10.75 11.84 7.59
N LEU A 88 9.45 11.56 7.44
CA LEU A 88 8.84 11.21 6.15
C LEU A 88 8.94 12.32 5.11
N VAL A 89 8.73 13.59 5.50
CA VAL A 89 8.90 14.74 4.60
C VAL A 89 10.35 14.84 4.14
N LEU A 90 11.31 14.79 5.07
CA LEU A 90 12.74 14.85 4.73
C LEU A 90 13.16 13.70 3.82
N ILE A 91 12.70 12.48 4.11
CA ILE A 91 12.88 11.31 3.26
C ILE A 91 12.32 11.55 1.86
N ALA A 92 11.11 12.09 1.74
CA ALA A 92 10.46 12.32 0.46
C ALA A 92 11.24 13.30 -0.40
N PHE A 93 11.70 14.42 0.18
CA PHE A 93 12.56 15.39 -0.51
C PHE A 93 13.92 14.79 -0.89
N GLY A 94 14.53 14.01 0.01
CA GLY A 94 15.79 13.32 -0.24
C GLY A 94 15.68 12.32 -1.39
N THR A 95 14.85 11.28 -1.22
CA THR A 95 14.70 10.21 -2.23
C THR A 95 14.20 10.76 -3.57
N GLY A 96 13.18 11.63 -3.56
CA GLY A 96 12.59 12.13 -4.79
C GLY A 96 13.56 13.02 -5.55
N GLY A 97 14.25 13.95 -4.89
CA GLY A 97 15.15 14.84 -5.60
C GLY A 97 16.47 14.20 -6.06
N ILE A 98 16.90 13.09 -5.45
CA ILE A 98 18.08 12.32 -5.90
C ILE A 98 17.76 11.46 -7.14
N LYS A 99 16.55 10.90 -7.25
CA LYS A 99 16.13 9.98 -8.33
C LYS A 99 16.53 10.43 -9.74
N PRO A 100 16.16 11.65 -10.20
CA PRO A 100 16.49 12.08 -11.57
C PRO A 100 17.99 12.37 -11.74
N CYS A 101 18.68 12.72 -10.65
CA CYS A 101 20.07 13.15 -10.69
C CYS A 101 21.04 11.97 -10.77
N VAL A 102 20.80 10.87 -10.04
CA VAL A 102 21.75 9.74 -9.95
C VAL A 102 21.86 8.98 -11.26
N ALA A 103 20.73 8.64 -11.88
CA ALA A 103 20.73 7.91 -13.14
C ALA A 103 21.37 8.74 -14.26
N ALA A 104 21.06 10.04 -14.32
CA ALA A 104 21.66 10.97 -15.27
C ALA A 104 23.17 11.12 -15.03
N PHE A 105 23.59 11.37 -13.79
CA PHE A 105 24.99 11.55 -13.44
C PHE A 105 25.83 10.29 -13.70
N GLY A 106 25.29 9.10 -13.45
CA GLY A 106 25.93 7.83 -13.77
C GLY A 106 26.10 7.62 -15.27
N GLY A 107 25.08 7.99 -16.07
CA GLY A 107 25.16 7.97 -17.53
C GLY A 107 26.19 8.94 -18.11
N ASP A 108 26.33 10.12 -17.49
CA ASP A 108 27.29 11.17 -17.89
C ASP A 108 28.76 10.79 -17.67
N GLN A 109 29.05 9.69 -16.97
CA GLN A 109 30.42 9.21 -16.76
C GLN A 109 31.01 8.53 -18.00
N PHE A 110 30.19 8.18 -18.99
CA PHE A 110 30.61 7.55 -20.24
C PHE A 110 30.57 8.57 -21.37
N ASP A 111 31.64 8.65 -22.15
CA ASP A 111 31.68 9.47 -23.37
C ASP A 111 30.73 8.91 -24.44
N GLU A 112 30.35 9.74 -25.42
CA GLU A 112 29.38 9.37 -26.46
C GLU A 112 29.81 8.17 -27.32
N GLU A 113 31.11 7.91 -27.40
CA GLU A 113 31.69 6.77 -28.15
C GLU A 113 31.50 5.44 -27.41
N HIS A 114 31.38 5.45 -26.07
CA HIS A 114 31.28 4.26 -25.21
C HIS A 114 29.82 3.82 -24.95
N THR A 115 29.06 3.67 -26.04
CA THR A 115 27.62 3.37 -25.96
C THR A 115 27.30 1.98 -25.37
N GLU A 116 28.15 0.98 -25.63
CA GLU A 116 27.96 -0.39 -25.13
C GLU A 116 28.24 -0.50 -23.63
N GLU A 117 29.28 0.16 -23.12
CA GLU A 117 29.60 0.25 -21.70
C GLU A 117 28.48 0.95 -20.92
N ARG A 118 27.97 2.06 -21.47
CA ARG A 118 26.84 2.80 -20.90
C ARG A 118 25.58 1.93 -20.83
N ARG A 119 25.30 1.13 -21.86
CA ARG A 119 24.18 0.18 -21.86
C ARG A 119 24.35 -0.86 -20.75
N LYS A 120 25.55 -1.45 -20.62
CA LYS A 120 25.87 -2.42 -19.54
C LYS A 120 25.69 -1.80 -18.16
N PHE A 121 26.14 -0.56 -17.95
CA PHE A 121 25.92 0.17 -16.70
C PHE A 121 24.42 0.24 -16.34
N PHE A 122 23.57 0.66 -17.28
CA PHE A 122 22.12 0.74 -17.03
C PHE A 122 21.48 -0.63 -16.77
N SER A 123 21.96 -1.70 -17.42
CA SER A 123 21.51 -3.07 -17.12
C SER A 123 21.87 -3.51 -15.71
N ILE A 124 23.11 -3.29 -15.25
CA ILE A 124 23.55 -3.60 -13.88
C ILE A 124 22.80 -2.75 -12.86
N PHE A 125 22.57 -1.47 -13.17
CA PHE A 125 21.79 -0.56 -12.34
C PHE A 125 20.36 -1.08 -12.15
N TYR A 126 19.71 -1.50 -13.23
CA TYR A 126 18.36 -2.08 -13.19
C TYR A 126 18.31 -3.39 -12.39
N MET A 127 19.29 -4.27 -12.59
CA MET A 127 19.41 -5.52 -11.81
C MET A 127 19.57 -5.22 -10.31
N SER A 128 20.39 -4.24 -9.96
CA SER A 128 20.65 -3.84 -8.57
C SER A 128 19.41 -3.27 -7.89
N ILE A 129 18.59 -2.49 -8.61
CA ILE A 129 17.31 -1.97 -8.08
C ILE A 129 16.36 -3.11 -7.71
N ASN A 130 16.17 -4.07 -8.61
CA ASN A 130 15.26 -5.19 -8.36
C ASN A 130 15.78 -6.11 -7.25
N ALA A 131 17.07 -6.45 -7.26
CA ALA A 131 17.69 -7.24 -6.19
C ALA A 131 17.57 -6.53 -4.83
N GLY A 132 17.83 -5.22 -4.78
CA GLY A 132 17.67 -4.41 -3.57
C GLY A 132 16.22 -4.35 -3.09
N SER A 133 15.25 -4.31 -4.00
CA SER A 133 13.82 -4.35 -3.67
C SER A 133 13.42 -5.68 -3.00
N VAL A 134 13.82 -6.82 -3.58
CA VAL A 134 13.58 -8.15 -3.01
C VAL A 134 14.24 -8.28 -1.63
N LEU A 135 15.53 -7.93 -1.51
CA LEU A 135 16.23 -8.00 -0.23
C LEU A 135 15.61 -7.10 0.83
N SER A 136 15.26 -5.86 0.48
CA SER A 136 14.65 -4.92 1.43
C SER A 136 13.26 -5.38 1.89
N THR A 137 12.45 -5.94 0.99
CA THR A 137 11.09 -6.42 1.31
C THR A 137 11.09 -7.72 2.11
N ILE A 138 12.18 -8.50 2.10
CA ILE A 138 12.34 -9.67 2.97
C ILE A 138 12.95 -9.28 4.32
N VAL A 139 14.08 -8.57 4.30
CA VAL A 139 14.90 -8.31 5.49
C VAL A 139 14.27 -7.25 6.42
N THR A 140 13.69 -6.17 5.86
CA THR A 140 13.14 -5.10 6.71
C THR A 140 11.98 -5.59 7.59
N PRO A 141 11.03 -6.40 7.08
CA PRO A 141 9.99 -7.02 7.92
C PRO A 141 10.53 -7.99 8.98
N ILE A 142 11.58 -8.76 8.66
CA ILE A 142 12.26 -9.66 9.62
C ILE A 142 12.87 -8.85 10.76
N LEU A 143 13.62 -7.78 10.45
CA LEU A 143 14.22 -6.91 11.46
C LEU A 143 13.19 -6.24 12.37
N ARG A 144 11.98 -5.99 11.86
CA ARG A 144 10.89 -5.37 12.61
C ARG A 144 10.15 -6.37 13.50
N GLY A 145 9.81 -7.56 13.01
CA GLY A 145 8.97 -8.51 13.74
C GLY A 145 9.73 -9.60 14.52
N ASP A 146 10.91 -10.03 14.05
CA ASP A 146 11.65 -11.15 14.68
C ASP A 146 12.68 -10.66 15.72
N VAL A 147 13.11 -9.40 15.62
CA VAL A 147 13.97 -8.78 16.62
C VAL A 147 13.09 -8.00 17.60
N LYS A 148 13.15 -8.37 18.88
CA LYS A 148 12.45 -7.64 19.94
C LYS A 148 13.33 -6.51 20.48
N CYS A 149 12.78 -5.30 20.50
CA CYS A 149 13.40 -4.11 21.08
C CYS A 149 12.38 -3.40 21.96
N PHE A 150 12.82 -2.84 23.09
CA PHE A 150 11.97 -2.02 23.97
C PHE A 150 10.65 -2.71 24.39
N GLY A 151 10.67 -4.04 24.56
CA GLY A 151 9.50 -4.83 24.95
C GLY A 151 8.53 -5.20 23.82
N GLY A 152 8.83 -4.88 22.55
CA GLY A 152 7.95 -5.17 21.42
C GLY A 152 8.66 -5.28 20.07
N ASP A 153 7.92 -5.06 18.98
CA ASP A 153 8.44 -5.08 17.60
C ASP A 153 9.40 -3.90 17.34
N CYS A 154 10.53 -4.18 16.68
CA CYS A 154 11.64 -3.24 16.55
C CYS A 154 11.58 -2.36 15.30
N TYR A 155 10.65 -1.39 15.30
CA TYR A 155 10.55 -0.41 14.21
C TYR A 155 11.77 0.51 14.09
N ALA A 156 12.38 0.89 15.22
CA ALA A 156 13.59 1.73 15.24
C ALA A 156 14.73 1.12 14.41
N LEU A 157 14.97 -0.19 14.55
CA LEU A 157 15.99 -0.91 13.78
C LEU A 157 15.61 -1.02 12.30
N ALA A 158 14.35 -1.34 12.00
CA ALA A 158 13.86 -1.45 10.63
C ALA A 158 13.99 -0.14 9.83
N PHE A 159 13.86 1.02 10.48
CA PHE A 159 14.14 2.33 9.87
C PHE A 159 15.61 2.76 9.97
N GLY A 160 16.33 2.30 10.99
CA GLY A 160 17.74 2.64 11.23
C GLY A 160 18.71 1.96 10.26
N VAL A 161 18.46 0.72 9.86
CA VAL A 161 19.32 0.00 8.90
C VAL A 161 19.38 0.72 7.54
N PRO A 162 18.25 1.15 6.93
CA PRO A 162 18.28 2.03 5.76
C PRO A 162 19.08 3.32 5.96
N ALA A 163 19.05 3.92 7.16
CA ALA A 163 19.85 5.10 7.48
C ALA A 163 21.36 4.81 7.38
N ALA A 164 21.81 3.71 8.00
CA ALA A 164 23.21 3.29 7.96
C ALA A 164 23.68 2.97 6.53
N LEU A 165 22.87 2.24 5.76
CA LEU A 165 23.16 1.94 4.36
C LEU A 165 23.24 3.21 3.50
N MET A 166 22.37 4.19 3.75
CA MET A 166 22.40 5.47 3.04
C MET A 166 23.64 6.31 3.42
N VAL A 167 24.09 6.27 4.67
CA VAL A 167 25.35 6.90 5.10
C VAL A 167 26.53 6.27 4.37
N ILE A 168 26.60 4.93 4.32
CA ILE A 168 27.65 4.22 3.59
C ILE A 168 27.64 4.62 2.10
N ALA A 169 26.46 4.64 1.46
CA ALA A 169 26.32 5.06 0.07
C ALA A 169 26.80 6.51 -0.15
N LEU A 170 26.48 7.42 0.76
CA LEU A 170 26.93 8.82 0.70
C LEU A 170 28.45 8.94 0.86
N VAL A 171 29.05 8.21 1.79
CA VAL A 171 30.51 8.20 2.00
C VAL A 171 31.22 7.67 0.76
N VAL A 172 30.74 6.57 0.18
CA VAL A 172 31.30 6.00 -1.06
C VAL A 172 31.17 6.99 -2.22
N PHE A 173 30.02 7.65 -2.36
CA PHE A 173 29.81 8.65 -3.41
C PHE A 173 30.74 9.87 -3.24
N ILE A 174 30.94 10.36 -2.02
CA ILE A 174 31.86 11.47 -1.76
C ILE A 174 33.32 11.04 -1.97
N ALA A 175 33.70 9.82 -1.61
CA ALA A 175 35.05 9.29 -1.84
C ALA A 175 35.39 9.26 -3.34
N GLY A 176 34.42 9.01 -4.20
CA GLY A 176 34.56 9.07 -5.67
C GLY A 176 34.72 10.47 -6.27
N ASN A 177 34.64 11.55 -5.47
CA ASN A 177 34.63 12.94 -5.94
C ASN A 177 35.79 13.30 -6.89
N GLY A 178 36.98 12.72 -6.70
CA GLY A 178 38.14 12.96 -7.56
C GLY A 178 38.10 12.23 -8.92
N LEU A 179 37.27 11.20 -9.04
CA LEU A 179 37.17 10.32 -10.22
C LEU A 179 36.04 10.73 -11.18
N TYR A 180 35.06 11.49 -10.70
CA TYR A 180 33.89 11.79 -11.51
C TYR A 180 34.10 12.91 -12.52
N LYS A 181 33.54 12.70 -13.72
CA LYS A 181 33.30 13.75 -14.70
C LYS A 181 32.09 14.59 -14.25
N LYS A 182 32.31 15.88 -13.99
CA LYS A 182 31.30 16.82 -13.47
C LYS A 182 30.94 17.82 -14.55
N SER A 183 29.82 17.60 -15.21
CA SER A 183 29.28 18.55 -16.19
C SER A 183 28.75 19.81 -15.50
N PRO A 184 28.95 21.00 -16.10
CA PRO A 184 28.37 22.24 -15.60
C PRO A 184 26.82 22.19 -15.66
N PRO A 185 26.11 23.01 -14.88
CA PRO A 185 24.65 23.10 -14.96
C PRO A 185 24.22 23.59 -16.34
N GLU A 186 23.45 22.78 -17.06
CA GLU A 186 22.82 23.16 -18.33
C GLU A 186 21.49 23.84 -18.01
N GLY A 187 21.27 25.05 -18.55
CA GLY A 187 20.11 25.87 -18.22
C GLY A 187 18.77 25.14 -18.29
N ASN A 188 17.83 25.58 -17.45
CA ASN A 188 16.63 24.79 -17.16
C ASN A 188 15.60 24.77 -18.30
N VAL A 189 15.58 23.66 -19.03
CA VAL A 189 14.62 23.40 -20.12
C VAL A 189 13.17 23.49 -19.62
N LEU A 190 12.85 22.96 -18.44
CA LEU A 190 11.49 22.98 -17.89
C LEU A 190 10.99 24.42 -17.65
N VAL A 191 11.84 25.30 -17.11
CA VAL A 191 11.49 26.72 -16.93
C VAL A 191 11.29 27.44 -18.26
N CYS A 192 12.13 27.14 -19.26
CA CYS A 192 11.95 27.67 -20.62
C CYS A 192 10.60 27.23 -21.22
N VAL A 193 10.24 25.95 -21.08
CA VAL A 193 8.94 25.42 -21.53
C VAL A 193 7.78 26.13 -20.82
N CYS A 194 7.82 26.26 -19.48
CA CYS A 194 6.77 26.94 -18.72
C CYS A 194 6.63 28.42 -19.11
N LYS A 195 7.74 29.15 -19.32
CA LYS A 195 7.72 30.55 -19.77
C LYS A 195 7.21 30.69 -21.20
N CYS A 196 7.54 29.75 -22.09
CA CYS A 196 7.04 29.73 -23.46
C CYS A 196 5.52 29.50 -23.49
N ILE A 197 5.03 28.50 -22.74
CA ILE A 197 3.58 28.21 -22.61
C ILE A 197 2.84 29.41 -21.99
N GLY A 198 3.35 29.97 -20.90
CA GLY A 198 2.74 31.13 -20.24
C GLY A 198 2.69 32.37 -21.15
N PHE A 199 3.74 32.60 -21.95
CA PHE A 199 3.75 33.66 -22.95
C PHE A 199 2.73 33.39 -24.07
N ALA A 200 2.66 32.17 -24.60
CA ALA A 200 1.69 31.80 -25.62
C ALA A 200 0.24 32.02 -25.16
N ILE A 201 -0.11 31.59 -23.93
CA ILE A 201 -1.45 31.75 -23.35
C ILE A 201 -1.77 33.25 -23.15
N ARG A 202 -0.84 34.01 -22.55
CA ARG A 202 -1.01 35.46 -22.35
C ARG A 202 -1.18 36.19 -23.67
N ASN A 203 -0.36 35.88 -24.67
CA ASN A 203 -0.41 36.51 -25.98
C ASN A 203 -1.71 36.16 -26.72
N ARG A 204 -2.14 34.89 -26.65
CA ARG A 204 -3.44 34.46 -27.18
C ARG A 204 -4.57 35.24 -26.52
N TRP A 205 -4.62 35.35 -25.20
CA TRP A 205 -5.71 36.08 -24.54
C TRP A 205 -5.71 37.57 -24.90
N THR A 206 -4.54 38.19 -24.98
CA THR A 206 -4.41 39.64 -25.26
C THR A 206 -4.72 39.98 -26.73
N ASN A 207 -4.32 39.12 -27.67
CA ASN A 207 -4.34 39.41 -29.10
C ASN A 207 -5.28 38.53 -29.94
N SER A 208 -6.03 37.59 -29.34
CA SER A 208 -6.96 36.69 -30.07
C SER A 208 -8.06 37.41 -30.86
N LYS A 209 -8.39 38.67 -30.51
CA LYS A 209 -9.36 39.48 -31.27
C LYS A 209 -8.75 40.30 -32.40
N LYS A 210 -7.42 40.52 -32.39
CA LYS A 210 -6.73 41.47 -33.30
C LYS A 210 -5.95 40.80 -34.43
N ARG A 211 -5.75 39.48 -34.39
CA ARG A 211 -4.91 38.74 -35.34
C ARG A 211 -5.62 37.53 -35.93
N PRO A 212 -5.26 37.11 -37.15
CA PRO A 212 -5.79 35.88 -37.76
C PRO A 212 -5.50 34.67 -36.87
N LYS A 213 -6.45 33.72 -36.84
CA LYS A 213 -6.31 32.47 -36.07
C LYS A 213 -5.11 31.68 -36.61
N ARG A 214 -4.18 31.34 -35.71
CA ARG A 214 -3.06 30.40 -35.98
C ARG A 214 -3.57 28.95 -35.95
N SER A 215 -2.86 28.03 -36.61
CA SER A 215 -3.22 26.61 -36.71
C SER A 215 -3.12 25.89 -35.37
N HIS A 216 -2.11 26.21 -34.55
CA HIS A 216 -1.97 25.71 -33.18
C HIS A 216 -1.92 26.86 -32.16
N TRP A 217 -2.39 26.61 -30.92
CA TRP A 217 -2.46 27.64 -29.88
C TRP A 217 -1.09 28.06 -29.34
N LEU A 218 -0.08 27.22 -29.51
CA LEU A 218 1.30 27.50 -29.06
C LEU A 218 2.06 28.38 -30.05
N ASP A 219 1.59 28.52 -31.30
CA ASP A 219 2.23 29.36 -32.33
C ASP A 219 2.18 30.86 -31.97
N TRP A 220 1.38 31.24 -30.96
CA TRP A 220 1.38 32.58 -30.39
C TRP A 220 2.70 32.92 -29.65
N ALA A 221 3.59 31.95 -29.43
CA ALA A 221 4.93 32.16 -28.89
C ALA A 221 5.99 32.50 -29.97
N GLU A 222 5.67 32.39 -31.25
CA GLU A 222 6.60 32.57 -32.38
C GLU A 222 7.29 33.95 -32.39
N GLU A 223 6.67 34.96 -31.77
CA GLU A 223 7.24 36.31 -31.66
C GLU A 223 8.48 36.39 -30.77
N LYS A 224 8.63 35.46 -29.81
CA LYS A 224 9.66 35.52 -28.78
C LYS A 224 10.54 34.28 -28.72
N TYR A 225 10.02 33.13 -29.16
CA TYR A 225 10.70 31.84 -29.03
C TYR A 225 10.94 31.20 -30.40
N PRO A 226 12.05 30.46 -30.57
CA PRO A 226 12.37 29.83 -31.84
C PRO A 226 11.34 28.75 -32.21
N LYS A 227 11.05 28.62 -33.51
CA LYS A 227 10.08 27.66 -34.04
C LYS A 227 10.36 26.22 -33.62
N ARG A 228 11.63 25.80 -33.60
CA ARG A 228 12.05 24.48 -33.13
C ARG A 228 11.56 24.20 -31.71
N LEU A 229 11.82 25.11 -30.77
CA LEU A 229 11.37 24.96 -29.38
C LEU A 229 9.84 24.87 -29.29
N ILE A 230 9.11 25.66 -30.10
CA ILE A 230 7.64 25.61 -30.14
C ILE A 230 7.17 24.23 -30.63
N GLN A 231 7.76 23.69 -31.70
CA GLN A 231 7.38 22.36 -32.22
C GLN A 231 7.75 21.22 -31.26
N GLU A 232 8.91 21.29 -30.60
CA GLU A 232 9.32 20.35 -29.55
C GLU A 232 8.32 20.36 -28.38
N ILE A 233 7.87 21.54 -27.94
CA ILE A 233 6.82 21.66 -26.90
C ILE A 233 5.48 21.09 -27.41
N GLN A 234 5.12 21.28 -28.68
CA GLN A 234 3.90 20.69 -29.25
C GLN A 234 3.94 19.17 -29.22
N MET A 235 5.10 18.55 -29.51
CA MET A 235 5.29 17.10 -29.40
C MET A 235 5.11 16.64 -27.95
N VAL A 236 5.81 17.27 -27.01
CA VAL A 236 5.70 16.95 -25.58
C VAL A 236 4.25 17.09 -25.10
N PHE A 237 3.55 18.16 -25.48
CA PHE A 237 2.16 18.37 -25.08
C PHE A 237 1.22 17.28 -25.59
N ARG A 238 1.42 16.76 -26.81
CA ARG A 238 0.63 15.61 -27.33
C ARG A 238 0.79 14.37 -26.45
N VAL A 239 2.00 14.09 -25.98
CA VAL A 239 2.27 12.95 -25.08
C VAL A 239 1.71 13.22 -23.67
N LEU A 240 1.85 14.44 -23.14
CA LEU A 240 1.29 14.81 -21.83
C LEU A 240 -0.24 14.72 -21.81
N VAL A 241 -0.93 14.98 -22.92
CA VAL A 241 -2.38 14.75 -23.01
C VAL A 241 -2.70 13.26 -22.87
N LEU A 242 -1.90 12.35 -23.45
CA LEU A 242 -2.05 10.91 -23.23
C LEU A 242 -1.76 10.48 -21.78
N TYR A 243 -1.05 11.29 -21.00
CA TYR A 243 -0.76 10.98 -19.60
C TYR A 243 -1.93 11.22 -18.66
N ILE A 244 -2.92 12.03 -19.04
CA ILE A 244 -4.05 12.42 -18.18
C ILE A 244 -4.78 11.21 -17.55
N PRO A 245 -5.02 10.10 -18.27
CA PRO A 245 -5.71 8.94 -17.69
C PRO A 245 -4.79 8.01 -16.86
N LEU A 246 -3.46 8.12 -17.01
CA LEU A 246 -2.50 7.19 -16.40
C LEU A 246 -2.45 7.18 -14.86
N PRO A 247 -2.73 8.28 -14.12
CA PRO A 247 -2.80 8.26 -12.67
C PRO A 247 -3.68 7.15 -12.09
N MET A 248 -4.76 6.76 -12.78
CA MET A 248 -5.62 5.67 -12.29
C MET A 248 -4.92 4.32 -12.22
N PHE A 249 -4.00 4.02 -13.15
CA PHE A 249 -3.22 2.79 -13.07
C PHE A 249 -2.37 2.78 -11.80
N TRP A 250 -1.68 3.90 -11.51
CA TRP A 250 -0.85 4.05 -10.33
C TRP A 250 -1.65 4.05 -9.02
N ALA A 251 -2.89 4.55 -9.05
CA ALA A 251 -3.81 4.48 -7.92
C ALA A 251 -4.13 3.03 -7.52
N LEU A 252 -4.20 2.10 -8.49
CA LEU A 252 -4.34 0.67 -8.20
C LEU A 252 -3.00 0.04 -7.81
N PHE A 253 -1.96 0.32 -8.58
CA PHE A 253 -0.65 -0.29 -8.40
C PHE A 253 -0.05 -0.05 -7.00
N ASP A 254 -0.12 1.19 -6.49
CA ASP A 254 0.53 1.55 -5.22
C ASP A 254 -0.23 1.07 -3.96
N GLN A 255 -1.43 0.49 -4.10
CA GLN A 255 -2.19 -0.09 -2.97
C GLN A 255 -1.60 -1.40 -2.44
N GLN A 256 -0.66 -2.00 -3.16
CA GLN A 256 0.11 -3.16 -2.70
C GLN A 256 0.77 -2.91 -1.34
N GLY A 257 1.21 -1.66 -1.08
CA GLY A 257 1.87 -1.27 0.16
C GLY A 257 0.95 -0.85 1.31
N SER A 258 -0.35 -0.73 1.05
CA SER A 258 -1.36 -0.29 2.02
C SER A 258 -2.47 -1.34 2.12
N ARG A 259 -3.55 -1.21 1.35
CA ARG A 259 -4.76 -2.05 1.44
C ARG A 259 -4.46 -3.55 1.29
N TRP A 260 -3.56 -3.96 0.40
CA TRP A 260 -3.22 -5.38 0.24
C TRP A 260 -2.41 -5.93 1.41
N THR A 261 -1.60 -5.08 2.06
CA THR A 261 -0.91 -5.45 3.30
C THR A 261 -1.93 -5.62 4.44
N LEU A 262 -2.96 -4.77 4.50
CA LEU A 262 -4.07 -4.90 5.48
C LEU A 262 -5.04 -6.05 5.18
N GLN A 263 -5.12 -6.50 3.93
CA GLN A 263 -5.76 -7.77 3.59
C GLN A 263 -4.93 -8.93 4.13
N ALA A 264 -3.62 -8.92 3.91
CA ALA A 264 -2.71 -9.98 4.32
C ALA A 264 -2.62 -10.18 5.85
N THR A 265 -2.80 -9.12 6.66
CA THR A 265 -2.83 -9.25 8.13
C THR A 265 -4.01 -10.06 8.66
N ARG A 266 -5.06 -10.27 7.83
CA ARG A 266 -6.26 -11.04 8.17
C ARG A 266 -6.27 -12.42 7.51
N MET A 267 -5.13 -12.87 6.98
CA MET A 267 -4.98 -14.17 6.31
C MET A 267 -4.14 -15.13 7.16
N ASN A 268 -4.20 -16.42 6.83
CA ASN A 268 -3.32 -17.43 7.42
C ASN A 268 -1.91 -17.31 6.81
N MET A 269 -0.92 -17.10 7.67
CA MET A 269 0.47 -16.83 7.31
C MET A 269 1.39 -18.06 7.30
N ASP A 270 0.88 -19.25 7.64
CA ASP A 270 1.69 -20.46 7.80
C ASP A 270 1.82 -21.29 6.53
N PHE A 271 3.05 -21.43 6.04
CA PHE A 271 3.43 -22.31 4.94
C PHE A 271 3.88 -23.70 5.44
N GLY A 272 3.10 -24.32 6.32
CA GLY A 272 3.31 -25.71 6.76
C GLY A 272 4.44 -25.90 7.79
N GLY A 273 4.41 -25.15 8.88
CA GLY A 273 5.17 -25.38 10.12
C GLY A 273 6.63 -24.95 10.13
N GLY A 274 7.24 -24.70 8.96
CA GLY A 274 8.65 -24.27 8.86
C GLY A 274 8.87 -22.79 8.57
N PHE A 275 7.86 -22.08 8.05
CA PHE A 275 8.02 -20.69 7.60
C PHE A 275 6.71 -19.89 7.73
N ILE A 276 6.75 -18.82 8.51
CA ILE A 276 5.63 -17.87 8.67
C ILE A 276 5.97 -16.63 7.84
N LEU A 277 5.18 -16.39 6.79
CA LEU A 277 5.37 -15.25 5.90
C LEU A 277 4.63 -14.03 6.46
N LYS A 278 5.35 -12.97 6.81
CA LYS A 278 4.74 -11.75 7.34
C LYS A 278 3.93 -11.00 6.26
N PRO A 279 2.85 -10.29 6.62
CA PRO A 279 1.94 -9.68 5.66
C PRO A 279 2.63 -8.71 4.68
N ASP A 280 3.54 -7.89 5.18
CA ASP A 280 4.28 -6.90 4.42
C ASP A 280 5.47 -7.46 3.62
N GLN A 281 5.79 -8.75 3.78
CA GLN A 281 6.73 -9.46 2.90
C GLN A 281 6.11 -9.82 1.55
N MET A 282 4.77 -9.84 1.43
CA MET A 282 4.08 -10.13 0.17
C MET A 282 4.45 -9.20 -0.98
N GLN A 283 4.88 -7.97 -0.65
CA GLN A 283 5.37 -7.00 -1.63
C GLN A 283 6.61 -7.50 -2.40
N MET A 284 7.35 -8.48 -1.88
CA MET A 284 8.48 -9.09 -2.60
C MET A 284 8.04 -9.77 -3.89
N LEU A 285 6.79 -10.27 -3.95
CA LEU A 285 6.27 -10.98 -5.12
C LEU A 285 6.29 -10.10 -6.34
N ASN A 286 5.94 -8.80 -6.22
CA ASN A 286 5.99 -7.88 -7.35
C ASN A 286 7.40 -7.81 -7.96
N ALA A 287 8.42 -7.56 -7.12
CA ALA A 287 9.80 -7.44 -7.59
C ALA A 287 10.34 -8.76 -8.19
N LEU A 288 10.00 -9.90 -7.59
CA LEU A 288 10.39 -11.22 -8.09
C LEU A 288 9.69 -11.55 -9.42
N LEU A 289 8.39 -11.28 -9.52
CA LEU A 289 7.61 -11.53 -10.72
C LEU A 289 8.04 -10.61 -11.87
N ILE A 290 8.47 -9.36 -11.64
CA ILE A 290 9.02 -8.50 -12.70
C ILE A 290 10.24 -9.17 -13.36
N LEU A 291 11.18 -9.67 -12.55
CA LEU A 291 12.40 -10.32 -13.04
C LEU A 291 12.09 -11.56 -13.89
N VAL A 292 11.01 -12.26 -13.57
CA VAL A 292 10.54 -13.44 -14.30
C VAL A 292 9.69 -13.06 -15.52
N PHE A 293 8.85 -12.04 -15.41
CA PHE A 293 7.89 -11.67 -16.44
C PHE A 293 8.52 -10.90 -17.59
N ILE A 294 9.51 -10.05 -17.37
CA ILE A 294 10.20 -9.36 -18.47
C ILE A 294 10.68 -10.35 -19.56
N PRO A 295 11.50 -11.38 -19.26
CA PRO A 295 11.93 -12.32 -20.29
C PRO A 295 10.78 -13.15 -20.86
N ILE A 296 9.78 -13.53 -20.04
CA ILE A 296 8.61 -14.27 -20.53
C ILE A 296 7.80 -13.44 -21.54
N PHE A 297 7.59 -12.16 -21.28
CA PHE A 297 6.84 -11.28 -22.16
C PHE A 297 7.62 -11.01 -23.45
N ASP A 298 8.91 -10.70 -23.35
CA ASP A 298 9.74 -10.34 -24.50
C ASP A 298 10.09 -11.53 -25.40
N MET A 299 10.42 -12.69 -24.82
CA MET A 299 10.85 -13.86 -25.58
C MET A 299 9.71 -14.85 -25.85
N GLY A 300 8.65 -14.85 -25.03
CA GLY A 300 7.52 -15.78 -25.15
C GLY A 300 6.26 -15.10 -25.69
N ILE A 301 5.62 -14.26 -24.87
CA ILE A 301 4.27 -13.74 -25.12
C ILE A 301 4.22 -12.85 -26.37
N TYR A 302 5.09 -11.84 -26.48
CA TYR A 302 5.05 -10.93 -27.63
C TYR A 302 5.36 -11.63 -28.96
N PRO A 303 6.35 -12.54 -29.06
CA PRO A 303 6.56 -13.34 -30.27
C PRO A 303 5.36 -14.22 -30.64
N LEU A 304 4.72 -14.87 -29.65
CA LEU A 304 3.52 -15.69 -29.88
C LEU A 304 2.35 -14.85 -30.42
N ILE A 305 2.14 -13.65 -29.87
CA ILE A 305 1.07 -12.77 -30.37
C ILE A 305 1.37 -12.27 -31.79
N ARG A 306 2.66 -12.02 -32.11
CA ARG A 306 3.09 -11.70 -33.47
C ARG A 306 2.84 -12.87 -34.43
N LEU A 307 3.00 -14.11 -33.97
CA LEU A 307 2.67 -15.31 -34.75
C LEU A 307 1.16 -15.38 -35.07
N CYS A 308 0.30 -14.94 -34.15
CA CYS A 308 -1.13 -14.77 -34.38
C CYS A 308 -1.51 -13.58 -35.28
N ARG A 309 -0.52 -12.91 -35.93
CA ARG A 309 -0.69 -11.74 -36.81
C ARG A 309 -1.31 -10.50 -36.14
N ILE A 310 -1.33 -10.43 -34.81
CA ILE A 310 -1.81 -9.25 -34.08
C ILE A 310 -0.62 -8.31 -33.85
N LYS A 311 -0.66 -7.11 -34.44
CA LYS A 311 0.32 -6.05 -34.16
C LYS A 311 -0.02 -5.35 -32.84
N LEU A 312 0.71 -5.67 -31.77
CA LEU A 312 0.65 -4.92 -30.52
C LEU A 312 1.51 -3.65 -30.62
N THR A 313 0.86 -2.52 -30.78
CA THR A 313 1.48 -1.20 -30.62
C THR A 313 1.75 -0.92 -29.13
N PRO A 314 2.70 -0.01 -28.79
CA PRO A 314 2.98 0.36 -27.41
C PRO A 314 1.72 0.81 -26.64
N LEU A 315 0.87 1.62 -27.26
CA LEU A 315 -0.37 2.08 -26.63
C LEU A 315 -1.39 0.94 -26.40
N ARG A 316 -1.47 -0.05 -27.31
CA ARG A 316 -2.32 -1.25 -27.10
C ARG A 316 -1.79 -2.13 -25.96
N LYS A 317 -0.47 -2.24 -25.80
CA LYS A 317 0.15 -2.91 -24.64
C LYS A 317 -0.24 -2.21 -23.34
N MET A 318 -0.15 -0.89 -23.28
CA MET A 318 -0.55 -0.12 -22.11
C MET A 318 -2.04 -0.31 -21.77
N ALA A 319 -2.93 -0.29 -22.77
CA ALA A 319 -4.35 -0.54 -22.55
C ALA A 319 -4.63 -1.94 -21.99
N ALA A 320 -3.97 -2.98 -22.53
CA ALA A 320 -4.05 -4.34 -22.01
C ALA A 320 -3.49 -4.43 -20.58
N GLY A 321 -2.41 -3.71 -20.27
CA GLY A 321 -1.86 -3.63 -18.91
C GLY A 321 -2.85 -3.05 -17.89
N MET A 322 -3.63 -2.03 -18.27
CA MET A 322 -4.71 -1.50 -17.42
C MET A 322 -5.85 -2.51 -17.21
N ILE A 323 -6.19 -3.31 -18.22
CA ILE A 323 -7.19 -4.39 -18.07
C ILE A 323 -6.69 -5.46 -17.10
N LEU A 324 -5.42 -5.86 -17.19
CA LEU A 324 -4.81 -6.81 -16.25
C LEU A 324 -4.79 -6.26 -14.82
N ALA A 325 -4.47 -4.98 -14.62
CA ALA A 325 -4.54 -4.35 -13.31
C ALA A 325 -5.98 -4.30 -12.75
N ALA A 326 -6.99 -4.09 -13.59
CA ALA A 326 -8.39 -4.19 -13.16
C ALA A 326 -8.76 -5.63 -12.74
N LEU A 327 -8.30 -6.63 -13.49
CA LEU A 327 -8.48 -8.06 -13.12
C LEU A 327 -7.77 -8.41 -11.81
N ALA A 328 -6.62 -7.80 -11.53
CA ALA A 328 -5.93 -7.97 -10.25
C ALA A 328 -6.81 -7.53 -9.07
N PHE A 329 -7.54 -6.42 -9.23
CA PHE A 329 -8.45 -5.91 -8.20
C PHE A 329 -9.75 -6.72 -8.11
N CYS A 330 -10.23 -7.30 -9.21
CA CYS A 330 -11.29 -8.31 -9.15
C CYS A 330 -10.85 -9.54 -8.33
N ALA A 331 -9.63 -10.04 -8.56
CA ALA A 331 -9.07 -11.14 -7.77
C ALA A 331 -8.92 -10.75 -6.30
N ALA A 332 -8.41 -9.55 -6.01
CA ALA A 332 -8.29 -9.03 -4.65
C ALA A 332 -9.65 -8.90 -3.94
N THR A 333 -10.70 -8.53 -4.68
CA THR A 333 -12.07 -8.50 -4.15
C THR A 333 -12.56 -9.89 -3.77
N VAL A 334 -12.33 -10.90 -4.62
CA VAL A 334 -12.73 -12.28 -4.31
C VAL A 334 -12.02 -12.79 -3.06
N VAL A 335 -10.73 -12.47 -2.90
CA VAL A 335 -9.98 -12.80 -1.68
C VAL A 335 -10.58 -12.07 -0.47
N GLU A 336 -10.82 -10.76 -0.59
CA GLU A 336 -11.35 -9.93 0.49
C GLU A 336 -12.70 -10.41 1.01
N ILE A 337 -13.63 -10.75 0.12
CA ILE A 337 -14.97 -11.25 0.48
C ILE A 337 -14.87 -12.54 1.29
N ASN A 338 -13.88 -13.40 1.02
CA ASN A 338 -13.69 -14.62 1.79
C ASN A 338 -12.98 -14.36 3.12
N VAL A 339 -12.04 -13.42 3.16
CA VAL A 339 -11.36 -13.02 4.40
C VAL A 339 -12.33 -12.40 5.41
N ILE A 340 -13.24 -11.53 4.95
CA ILE A 340 -14.21 -10.83 5.82
C ILE A 340 -15.15 -11.79 6.55
N LYS A 341 -15.47 -12.97 6.00
CA LYS A 341 -16.33 -13.96 6.66
C LYS A 341 -15.82 -14.42 8.03
N SER A 342 -14.51 -14.38 8.23
CA SER A 342 -13.88 -14.77 9.50
C SER A 342 -13.71 -13.59 10.47
N VAL A 343 -14.05 -12.37 10.07
CA VAL A 343 -13.77 -11.14 10.82
C VAL A 343 -15.06 -10.60 11.42
N VAL A 344 -15.01 -10.26 12.71
CA VAL A 344 -16.10 -9.55 13.37
C VAL A 344 -15.84 -8.05 13.24
N GLU A 345 -16.72 -7.35 12.54
CA GLU A 345 -16.61 -5.89 12.40
C GLU A 345 -17.11 -5.18 13.67
N PRO A 346 -16.48 -4.06 14.07
CA PRO A 346 -16.96 -3.28 15.19
C PRO A 346 -18.36 -2.71 14.91
N PRO A 347 -19.28 -2.73 15.87
CA PRO A 347 -20.65 -2.26 15.64
C PRO A 347 -20.69 -0.74 15.38
N PRO A 348 -21.57 -0.26 14.49
CA PRO A 348 -21.74 1.16 14.22
C PRO A 348 -22.37 1.90 15.43
N ALA A 349 -22.45 3.23 15.35
CA ALA A 349 -23.12 4.03 16.38
C ALA A 349 -24.58 3.56 16.57
N LYS A 350 -25.05 3.56 17.82
CA LYS A 350 -26.35 3.01 18.25
C LYS A 350 -26.51 1.50 18.06
N GLU A 351 -25.43 0.74 17.89
CA GLU A 351 -25.47 -0.72 17.92
C GLU A 351 -24.44 -1.27 18.90
N SER A 352 -24.71 -2.46 19.43
CA SER A 352 -23.78 -3.26 20.24
C SER A 352 -23.79 -4.69 19.73
N LEU A 353 -22.66 -5.40 19.85
CA LEU A 353 -22.61 -6.83 19.55
C LEU A 353 -22.74 -7.64 20.84
N VAL A 354 -23.52 -8.71 20.80
CA VAL A 354 -23.65 -9.65 21.92
C VAL A 354 -23.49 -11.10 21.44
N GLN A 355 -22.76 -11.88 22.22
CA GLN A 355 -22.70 -13.34 22.12
C GLN A 355 -23.04 -13.95 23.48
N VAL A 356 -23.62 -15.14 23.50
CA VAL A 356 -24.13 -15.77 24.73
C VAL A 356 -23.48 -17.12 24.94
N TYR A 357 -23.00 -17.34 26.16
CA TYR A 357 -22.39 -18.60 26.61
C TYR A 357 -23.30 -19.26 27.64
N ASN A 358 -23.67 -20.50 27.35
CA ASN A 358 -24.40 -21.33 28.30
C ASN A 358 -23.42 -22.19 29.10
N LEU A 359 -23.13 -21.78 30.35
CA LEU A 359 -22.33 -22.52 31.32
C LEU A 359 -23.19 -23.32 32.32
N MET A 360 -24.48 -23.49 32.02
CA MET A 360 -25.42 -24.28 32.81
C MET A 360 -25.48 -25.70 32.24
N ASP A 361 -25.83 -26.69 33.05
CA ASP A 361 -25.83 -28.12 32.66
C ASP A 361 -27.00 -28.53 31.74
N SER A 362 -27.69 -27.56 31.13
CA SER A 362 -29.00 -27.76 30.52
C SER A 362 -29.25 -26.77 29.39
N GLU A 363 -30.26 -27.00 28.55
CA GLU A 363 -30.59 -26.10 27.45
C GLU A 363 -31.28 -24.81 27.92
N VAL A 364 -30.80 -23.68 27.40
CA VAL A 364 -31.26 -22.35 27.82
C VAL A 364 -31.75 -21.57 26.61
N THR A 365 -32.92 -20.94 26.74
CA THR A 365 -33.44 -19.99 25.76
C THR A 365 -33.30 -18.57 26.29
N VAL A 366 -32.80 -17.66 25.45
CA VAL A 366 -32.52 -16.27 25.84
C VAL A 366 -33.30 -15.33 24.94
N GLN A 367 -34.11 -14.47 25.54
CA GLN A 367 -34.95 -13.53 24.82
C GLN A 367 -34.61 -12.09 25.20
N PHE A 368 -34.33 -11.29 24.16
CA PHE A 368 -34.16 -9.85 24.29
C PHE A 368 -35.51 -9.15 24.04
N PRO A 369 -35.93 -8.20 24.89
CA PRO A 369 -37.20 -7.49 24.70
C PRO A 369 -37.32 -6.86 23.31
N GLY A 370 -38.37 -7.25 22.57
CA GLY A 370 -38.68 -6.69 21.26
C GLY A 370 -37.76 -7.14 20.12
N GLN A 371 -36.89 -8.14 20.33
CA GLN A 371 -35.99 -8.65 19.30
C GLN A 371 -35.88 -10.18 19.30
N THR A 372 -35.72 -10.75 18.11
CA THR A 372 -35.47 -12.19 17.90
C THR A 372 -33.98 -12.44 17.65
N VAL A 373 -33.13 -12.11 18.64
CA VAL A 373 -31.67 -12.14 18.48
C VAL A 373 -31.10 -13.57 18.59
N LEU A 374 -31.78 -14.48 19.30
CA LEU A 374 -31.40 -15.89 19.49
C LEU A 374 -32.66 -16.75 19.59
N SER A 375 -33.00 -17.46 18.51
CA SER A 375 -34.27 -18.23 18.44
C SER A 375 -34.11 -19.70 18.86
N ASP A 376 -32.89 -20.23 18.75
CA ASP A 376 -32.60 -21.64 19.04
C ASP A 376 -32.14 -21.83 20.49
N PRO A 377 -32.54 -22.92 21.17
CA PRO A 377 -32.03 -23.27 22.50
C PRO A 377 -30.51 -23.46 22.47
N LEU A 378 -29.80 -22.81 23.38
CA LEU A 378 -28.35 -22.93 23.55
C LEU A 378 -28.04 -24.19 24.36
N LYS A 379 -27.24 -25.11 23.81
CA LYS A 379 -26.82 -26.30 24.57
C LYS A 379 -25.74 -25.97 25.58
N SER A 380 -25.64 -26.86 26.57
CA SER A 380 -24.67 -26.77 27.65
C SER A 380 -23.23 -26.83 27.12
N TYR A 381 -22.46 -25.79 27.42
CA TYR A 381 -21.06 -25.61 27.03
C TYR A 381 -20.80 -25.77 25.51
N GLU A 382 -21.74 -25.44 24.63
CA GLU A 382 -21.51 -25.42 23.17
C GLU A 382 -20.76 -24.14 22.75
N ASP A 383 -20.04 -24.20 21.62
CA ASP A 383 -19.41 -23.01 21.06
C ASP A 383 -20.49 -21.96 20.75
N PRO A 384 -20.20 -20.65 20.97
CA PRO A 384 -21.16 -19.61 20.69
C PRO A 384 -21.53 -19.60 19.20
N SER A 385 -22.79 -19.31 18.88
CA SER A 385 -23.26 -19.17 17.50
C SER A 385 -22.69 -17.95 16.77
N GLY A 386 -21.90 -17.13 17.46
CA GLY A 386 -21.28 -15.90 16.97
C GLY A 386 -21.89 -14.63 17.58
N TYR A 387 -21.34 -13.49 17.18
CA TYR A 387 -21.87 -12.18 17.60
C TYR A 387 -23.14 -11.83 16.84
N THR A 388 -24.10 -11.27 17.56
CA THR A 388 -25.37 -10.80 17.04
C THR A 388 -25.51 -9.30 17.31
N SER A 389 -26.05 -8.54 16.34
CA SER A 389 -26.25 -7.09 16.53
C SER A 389 -27.49 -6.81 17.37
N LEU A 390 -27.30 -5.96 18.38
CA LEU A 390 -28.29 -5.46 19.31
C LEU A 390 -28.41 -3.94 19.09
N PRO A 391 -29.45 -3.45 18.39
CA PRO A 391 -29.64 -2.01 18.22
C PRO A 391 -29.98 -1.34 19.55
N LEU A 392 -29.52 -0.11 19.73
CA LEU A 392 -29.67 0.72 20.92
C LEU A 392 -30.42 2.01 20.56
N THR A 393 -31.16 2.55 21.52
CA THR A 393 -31.90 3.81 21.37
C THR A 393 -31.07 5.06 21.72
N GLY A 394 -29.95 4.88 22.41
CA GLY A 394 -28.99 5.93 22.79
C GLY A 394 -27.60 5.37 23.06
N GLU A 395 -26.69 6.17 23.63
CA GLU A 395 -25.29 5.78 23.90
C GLU A 395 -25.16 4.56 24.81
N SER A 396 -26.11 4.41 25.74
CA SER A 396 -26.21 3.27 26.64
C SER A 396 -27.67 2.92 26.88
N GLN A 397 -28.00 1.63 26.90
CA GLN A 397 -29.36 1.15 27.16
C GLN A 397 -29.36 -0.07 28.09
N LEU A 398 -30.31 -0.09 29.02
CA LEU A 398 -30.58 -1.24 29.89
C LEU A 398 -31.57 -2.18 29.19
N TYR A 399 -31.17 -3.44 29.01
CA TYR A 399 -32.04 -4.51 28.54
C TYR A 399 -32.34 -5.45 29.70
N THR A 400 -33.63 -5.80 29.87
CA THR A 400 -34.04 -6.87 30.78
C THR A 400 -34.14 -8.16 29.98
N VAL A 401 -33.07 -8.95 29.98
CA VAL A 401 -32.99 -10.21 29.23
C VAL A 401 -33.71 -11.31 30.00
N THR A 402 -34.63 -12.00 29.33
CA THR A 402 -35.32 -13.16 29.92
C THR A 402 -34.57 -14.43 29.55
N VAL A 403 -34.22 -15.22 30.57
CA VAL A 403 -33.52 -16.49 30.44
C VAL A 403 -34.46 -17.60 30.91
N THR A 404 -34.81 -18.51 30.01
CA THR A 404 -35.71 -19.63 30.29
C THR A 404 -34.91 -20.92 30.32
N HIS A 405 -35.01 -21.65 31.43
CA HIS A 405 -34.31 -22.91 31.61
C HIS A 405 -35.09 -23.82 32.57
N ASN A 406 -35.24 -25.11 32.23
CA ASN A 406 -36.04 -26.10 32.97
C ASN A 406 -37.50 -25.63 33.25
N GLY A 407 -38.07 -24.83 32.35
CA GLY A 407 -39.44 -24.30 32.49
C GLY A 407 -39.58 -23.12 33.46
N ALA A 408 -38.49 -22.65 34.08
CA ALA A 408 -38.47 -21.44 34.91
C ALA A 408 -37.91 -20.25 34.10
N GLU A 409 -38.45 -19.06 34.33
CA GLU A 409 -38.00 -17.82 33.71
C GLU A 409 -37.29 -16.93 34.73
N TYR A 410 -36.11 -16.44 34.34
CA TYR A 410 -35.28 -15.53 35.11
C TYR A 410 -35.06 -14.24 34.31
N GLN A 411 -34.93 -13.11 34.99
CA GLN A 411 -34.72 -11.82 34.34
C GLN A 411 -33.41 -11.19 34.79
N CYS A 412 -32.63 -10.73 33.81
CA CYS A 412 -31.32 -10.11 34.02
C CYS A 412 -31.29 -8.69 33.45
N GLY A 413 -31.09 -7.69 34.29
CA GLY A 413 -30.88 -6.30 33.87
C GLY A 413 -29.44 -6.07 33.44
N LEU A 414 -29.20 -5.86 32.15
CA LEU A 414 -27.87 -5.74 31.55
C LEU A 414 -27.73 -4.42 30.78
N THR A 415 -26.65 -3.67 31.04
CA THR A 415 -26.40 -2.39 30.38
C THR A 415 -25.42 -2.56 29.23
N PHE A 416 -25.86 -2.21 28.02
CA PHE A 416 -25.06 -2.22 26.81
C PHE A 416 -24.72 -0.80 26.39
N THR A 417 -23.47 -0.59 26.02
CA THR A 417 -22.99 0.67 25.42
C THR A 417 -22.80 0.50 23.92
N GLU A 418 -23.03 1.57 23.16
CA GLU A 418 -22.81 1.55 21.71
C GLU A 418 -21.35 1.26 21.35
N GLN A 419 -21.12 0.81 20.11
CA GLN A 419 -19.79 0.53 19.56
C GLN A 419 -18.98 -0.49 20.38
N THR A 420 -19.65 -1.30 21.20
CA THR A 420 -19.02 -2.25 22.12
C THR A 420 -19.56 -3.65 21.88
N ALA A 421 -18.67 -4.64 21.94
CA ALA A 421 -19.00 -6.05 21.89
C ALA A 421 -18.99 -6.66 23.29
N TYR A 422 -19.91 -7.59 23.55
CA TYR A 422 -20.09 -8.22 24.86
C TYR A 422 -20.29 -9.72 24.78
N SER A 423 -19.72 -10.42 25.77
CA SER A 423 -20.05 -11.80 26.11
C SER A 423 -20.97 -11.83 27.31
N LEU A 424 -22.13 -12.48 27.15
CA LEU A 424 -23.04 -12.78 28.23
C LEU A 424 -22.84 -14.23 28.68
N PHE A 425 -22.31 -14.42 29.88
CA PHE A 425 -22.15 -15.73 30.50
C PHE A 425 -23.35 -16.03 31.40
N LEU A 426 -23.98 -17.17 31.15
CA LEU A 426 -25.09 -17.68 31.95
C LEU A 426 -24.58 -18.84 32.80
N HIS A 427 -24.67 -18.71 34.12
CA HIS A 427 -24.27 -19.76 35.04
C HIS A 427 -25.18 -19.82 36.27
N THR A 428 -25.13 -20.94 36.98
CA THR A 428 -25.83 -21.15 38.25
C THR A 428 -24.90 -20.80 39.42
N ALA A 429 -25.34 -19.90 40.31
CA ALA A 429 -24.58 -19.61 41.54
C ALA A 429 -25.00 -20.52 42.70
N GLN A 430 -26.29 -20.88 42.75
CA GLN A 430 -26.89 -21.83 43.69
C GLN A 430 -27.99 -22.62 42.96
N PRO A 431 -28.39 -23.81 43.45
CA PRO A 431 -29.53 -24.53 42.89
C PRO A 431 -30.78 -23.65 42.90
N GLY A 432 -31.23 -23.20 41.72
CA GLY A 432 -32.41 -22.34 41.55
C GLY A 432 -32.14 -20.85 41.33
N ASP A 433 -30.88 -20.39 41.33
CA ASP A 433 -30.50 -19.00 41.06
C ASP A 433 -29.67 -18.89 39.77
N THR A 434 -30.09 -18.01 38.85
CA THR A 434 -29.45 -17.80 37.54
C THR A 434 -28.70 -16.47 37.55
N VAL A 435 -27.39 -16.53 37.34
CA VAL A 435 -26.54 -15.33 37.29
C VAL A 435 -26.14 -15.04 35.84
N CYS A 436 -26.43 -13.81 35.43
CA CYS A 436 -26.03 -13.25 34.15
C CYS A 436 -24.82 -12.35 34.35
N LYS A 437 -23.67 -12.73 33.79
CA LYS A 437 -22.44 -11.95 33.85
C LYS A 437 -22.09 -11.40 32.47
N LEU A 438 -22.12 -10.08 32.34
CA LEU A 438 -21.78 -9.37 31.11
C LEU A 438 -20.32 -8.92 31.14
N VAL A 439 -19.56 -9.26 30.10
CA VAL A 439 -18.15 -8.91 29.96
C VAL A 439 -17.93 -8.19 28.65
N LYS A 440 -17.14 -7.11 28.66
CA LYS A 440 -16.72 -6.42 27.44
C LYS A 440 -15.69 -7.26 26.70
N ASP A 441 -15.94 -7.51 25.43
CA ASP A 441 -15.07 -8.29 24.58
C ASP A 441 -14.11 -7.40 23.78
N HIS A 442 -12.93 -7.95 23.55
CA HIS A 442 -12.05 -7.49 22.49
C HIS A 442 -12.37 -8.33 21.25
N ILE A 443 -12.75 -7.69 20.13
CA ILE A 443 -13.12 -8.38 18.88
C ILE A 443 -12.10 -8.15 17.75
N THR A 444 -11.11 -7.31 18.00
CA THR A 444 -10.11 -6.96 16.98
C THR A 444 -9.10 -8.09 16.87
N LYS A 445 -9.15 -8.83 15.77
CA LYS A 445 -8.13 -9.84 15.45
C LYS A 445 -6.73 -9.27 15.51
N SER A 446 -5.80 -10.06 16.06
CA SER A 446 -4.39 -9.69 16.07
C SER A 446 -3.86 -9.67 14.63
N GLU A 447 -3.34 -8.52 14.21
CA GLU A 447 -2.74 -8.34 12.89
C GLU A 447 -1.34 -8.97 12.78
N THR A 448 -0.74 -9.37 13.92
CA THR A 448 0.46 -10.23 13.97
C THR A 448 0.11 -11.72 13.92
N GLY A 449 -1.19 -12.04 13.89
CA GLY A 449 -1.70 -13.40 13.90
C GLY A 449 -1.59 -14.11 15.26
N ALA A 450 -1.36 -13.39 16.36
CA ALA A 450 -1.48 -13.98 17.69
C ALA A 450 -2.92 -14.42 17.97
N ALA A 451 -3.09 -15.48 18.75
CA ALA A 451 -4.39 -15.87 19.27
C ALA A 451 -4.69 -15.06 20.54
N TYR A 452 -5.96 -14.80 20.84
CA TYR A 452 -6.37 -14.27 22.14
C TYR A 452 -6.94 -15.38 22.99
N LEU A 453 -6.59 -15.37 24.26
CA LEU A 453 -7.01 -16.39 25.21
C LEU A 453 -7.64 -15.73 26.44
N ARG A 454 -8.71 -16.34 26.94
CA ARG A 454 -9.30 -16.02 28.23
C ARG A 454 -9.74 -17.28 28.96
N PHE A 455 -9.64 -17.26 30.27
CA PHE A 455 -9.99 -18.38 31.14
C PHE A 455 -11.20 -18.05 31.99
N ILE A 456 -12.09 -19.01 32.14
CA ILE A 456 -13.22 -18.97 33.06
C ILE A 456 -13.03 -20.07 34.09
N ASN A 457 -12.94 -19.68 35.36
CA ASN A 457 -12.70 -20.61 36.45
C ASN A 457 -14.00 -20.94 37.20
N THR A 458 -14.55 -22.12 36.98
CA THR A 458 -15.73 -22.61 37.71
C THR A 458 -15.37 -23.24 39.07
N HIS A 459 -14.08 -23.39 39.37
CA HIS A 459 -13.58 -23.94 40.62
C HIS A 459 -13.80 -22.99 41.81
N THR A 460 -13.86 -23.54 43.02
CA THR A 460 -14.02 -22.78 44.28
C THR A 460 -12.73 -22.16 44.80
N LYS A 461 -11.60 -22.38 44.11
CA LYS A 461 -10.27 -21.83 44.44
C LYS A 461 -9.79 -21.00 43.25
N ASN A 462 -8.97 -19.98 43.52
CA ASN A 462 -8.32 -19.20 42.49
C ASN A 462 -7.30 -20.07 41.73
N ILE A 463 -7.17 -19.83 40.43
CA ILE A 463 -6.24 -20.55 39.56
C ILE A 463 -5.35 -19.53 38.84
N ASN A 464 -4.04 -19.76 38.90
CA ASN A 464 -3.05 -19.11 38.05
C ASN A 464 -2.74 -20.05 36.88
N ILE A 465 -2.84 -19.56 35.65
CA ILE A 465 -2.53 -20.35 34.45
C ILE A 465 -1.32 -19.73 33.75
N THR A 466 -0.33 -20.54 33.41
CA THR A 466 0.85 -20.09 32.66
C THR A 466 0.85 -20.70 31.26
N VAL A 467 0.67 -19.85 30.25
CA VAL A 467 0.64 -20.24 28.83
C VAL A 467 1.84 -19.63 28.13
N GLY A 468 2.85 -20.44 27.82
CA GLY A 468 4.10 -19.93 27.24
C GLY A 468 4.82 -19.00 28.23
N THR A 469 4.96 -17.73 27.87
CA THR A 469 5.56 -16.68 28.71
C THR A 469 4.54 -15.85 29.50
N ASP A 470 3.25 -16.06 29.24
CA ASP A 470 2.18 -15.21 29.74
C ASP A 470 1.45 -15.88 30.91
N GLU A 471 1.11 -15.10 31.93
CA GLU A 471 0.39 -15.57 33.12
C GLU A 471 -1.03 -15.00 33.15
N PHE A 472 -1.99 -15.86 33.46
CA PHE A 472 -3.40 -15.55 33.58
C PHE A 472 -3.86 -15.80 35.01
N TYR A 473 -4.64 -14.87 35.54
CA TYR A 473 -5.28 -15.01 36.84
C TYR A 473 -6.79 -15.17 36.68
N ALA A 474 -7.34 -16.29 37.14
CA ALA A 474 -8.79 -16.54 37.15
C ALA A 474 -9.28 -16.78 38.58
N ALA A 475 -10.05 -15.82 39.12
CA ALA A 475 -10.62 -15.91 40.46
C ALA A 475 -11.62 -17.08 40.58
N ALA A 476 -11.84 -17.57 41.81
CA ALA A 476 -12.83 -18.60 42.10
C ALA A 476 -14.27 -18.18 41.71
N ASN A 477 -15.15 -19.18 41.57
CA ASN A 477 -16.60 -19.01 41.39
C ASN A 477 -16.98 -18.20 40.13
N TYR A 478 -16.65 -18.74 38.95
CA TYR A 478 -16.88 -18.12 37.64
C TYR A 478 -16.11 -16.79 37.45
N GLY A 479 -14.93 -16.68 38.07
CA GLY A 479 -13.99 -15.61 37.77
C GLY A 479 -13.47 -15.73 36.35
N ILE A 480 -13.32 -14.58 35.68
CA ILE A 480 -12.89 -14.51 34.28
C ILE A 480 -11.56 -13.77 34.27
N SER A 481 -10.57 -14.34 33.59
CA SER A 481 -9.25 -13.71 33.44
C SER A 481 -9.31 -12.51 32.50
N GLN A 482 -8.24 -11.72 32.47
CA GLN A 482 -8.06 -10.77 31.38
C GLN A 482 -7.84 -11.51 30.05
N ASN A 483 -8.21 -10.87 28.95
CA ASN A 483 -7.88 -11.33 27.61
C ASN A 483 -6.42 -10.97 27.33
N ILE A 484 -5.59 -11.97 27.05
CA ILE A 484 -4.16 -11.77 26.72
C ILE A 484 -3.90 -12.42 25.37
N SER A 485 -3.08 -11.77 24.55
CA SER A 485 -2.63 -12.33 23.27
C SER A 485 -1.45 -13.26 23.48
N VAL A 486 -1.51 -14.43 22.86
CA VAL A 486 -0.50 -15.48 22.95
C VAL A 486 -0.02 -15.80 21.54
N PRO A 487 1.30 -15.97 21.30
CA PRO A 487 1.82 -16.35 19.99
C PRO A 487 1.20 -17.65 19.48
N ARG A 488 1.02 -17.79 18.17
CA ARG A 488 0.58 -19.06 17.58
C ARG A 488 1.55 -20.18 17.93
N GLY A 489 1.00 -21.33 18.35
CA GLY A 489 1.77 -22.51 18.68
C GLY A 489 0.90 -23.62 19.21
N GLU A 490 1.48 -24.82 19.33
CA GLU A 490 0.89 -25.89 20.12
C GLU A 490 1.26 -25.71 21.59
N TYR A 491 0.25 -25.57 22.44
CA TYR A 491 0.41 -25.41 23.88
C TYR A 491 -0.07 -26.67 24.59
N ASN A 492 0.85 -27.61 24.76
CA ASN A 492 0.64 -28.85 25.51
C ASN A 492 1.30 -28.73 26.90
N GLY A 493 0.65 -29.26 27.92
CA GLY A 493 1.14 -29.26 29.30
C GLY A 493 1.07 -27.90 30.01
N VAL A 494 0.16 -27.01 29.60
CA VAL A 494 -0.08 -25.70 30.22
C VAL A 494 -0.33 -25.87 31.71
N VAL A 495 0.41 -25.11 32.52
CA VAL A 495 0.41 -25.25 33.98
C VAL A 495 -0.75 -24.46 34.57
N CYS A 496 -1.57 -25.11 35.40
CA CYS A 496 -2.62 -24.48 36.18
C CYS A 496 -2.36 -24.72 37.68
N GLU A 497 -2.03 -23.66 38.41
CA GLU A 497 -1.71 -23.72 39.83
C GLU A 497 -2.85 -23.16 40.67
N THR A 498 -3.26 -23.95 41.66
CA THR A 498 -4.05 -23.48 42.80
C THR A 498 -3.13 -23.37 44.02
N ASN A 499 -3.59 -22.72 45.08
CA ASN A 499 -2.82 -22.61 46.33
C ASN A 499 -2.38 -23.96 46.96
N SER A 500 -2.89 -25.11 46.50
CA SER A 500 -2.58 -26.44 47.04
C SER A 500 -2.20 -27.49 46.01
N ASP A 501 -2.65 -27.35 44.77
CA ASP A 501 -2.57 -28.38 43.73
C ASP A 501 -2.14 -27.78 42.39
N GLN A 502 -1.33 -28.52 41.65
CA GLN A 502 -0.87 -28.16 40.30
C GLN A 502 -1.46 -29.15 39.28
N TYR A 503 -2.01 -28.61 38.20
CA TYR A 503 -2.64 -29.37 37.12
C TYR A 503 -1.98 -29.01 35.78
N HIS A 504 -2.09 -29.90 34.81
CA HIS A 504 -1.65 -29.66 33.44
C HIS A 504 -2.81 -29.84 32.47
N ILE A 505 -2.94 -28.92 31.51
CA ILE A 505 -3.95 -28.98 30.46
C ILE A 505 -3.31 -28.86 29.07
N ASP A 506 -3.89 -29.51 28.08
CA ASP A 506 -3.40 -29.50 26.69
C ASP A 506 -4.32 -28.64 25.82
N LEU A 507 -3.99 -27.37 25.64
CA LEU A 507 -4.80 -26.46 24.83
C LEU A 507 -4.71 -26.77 23.33
N GLY A 508 -3.69 -27.54 22.91
CA GLY A 508 -3.41 -27.85 21.51
C GLY A 508 -2.99 -26.62 20.72
N LEU A 509 -3.29 -26.62 19.41
CA LEU A 509 -2.98 -25.48 18.55
C LEU A 509 -3.88 -24.28 18.90
N LEU A 510 -3.23 -23.13 19.14
CA LEU A 510 -3.87 -21.81 19.15
C LEU A 510 -3.55 -21.12 17.84
N ASP A 511 -4.55 -20.98 16.96
CA ASP A 511 -4.32 -20.62 15.56
C ASP A 511 -4.45 -19.11 15.28
N PHE A 512 -4.11 -18.68 14.05
CA PHE A 512 -3.93 -17.26 13.73
C PHE A 512 -5.19 -16.42 13.93
N GLY A 513 -5.10 -15.40 14.78
CA GLY A 513 -6.15 -14.40 14.97
C GLY A 513 -7.44 -14.95 15.59
N ALA A 514 -7.42 -16.20 16.09
CA ALA A 514 -8.54 -16.81 16.78
C ALA A 514 -8.68 -16.26 18.21
N PHE A 515 -9.90 -16.28 18.72
CA PHE A 515 -10.19 -15.98 20.13
C PHE A 515 -10.71 -17.24 20.79
N TYR A 516 -10.12 -17.60 21.92
CA TYR A 516 -10.49 -18.80 22.65
C TYR A 516 -10.92 -18.47 24.07
N THR A 517 -12.09 -19.00 24.46
CA THR A 517 -12.50 -19.10 25.86
C THR A 517 -12.22 -20.50 26.37
N VAL A 518 -11.39 -20.61 27.40
CA VAL A 518 -11.11 -21.89 28.07
C VAL A 518 -11.84 -21.92 29.40
N ILE A 519 -12.80 -22.83 29.52
CA ILE A 519 -13.56 -23.03 30.76
C ILE A 519 -12.87 -24.14 31.54
N LEU A 520 -12.46 -23.83 32.77
CA LEU A 520 -11.85 -24.74 33.70
C LEU A 520 -12.91 -25.27 34.67
N SER A 521 -13.08 -26.59 34.68
CA SER A 521 -14.09 -27.31 35.45
C SER A 521 -13.48 -28.37 36.35
N LYS A 522 -14.11 -28.61 37.49
CA LYS A 522 -13.68 -29.66 38.42
C LYS A 522 -14.34 -30.98 38.06
N GLU A 523 -13.55 -32.02 37.86
CA GLU A 523 -14.04 -33.40 37.82
C GLU A 523 -13.43 -34.22 38.97
N SER A 524 -13.99 -35.40 39.25
CA SER A 524 -13.78 -36.15 40.50
C SER A 524 -12.29 -36.42 40.84
N ASN A 525 -11.41 -36.47 39.83
CA ASN A 525 -9.98 -36.78 39.97
C ASN A 525 -9.05 -35.77 39.28
N GLY A 526 -9.51 -34.57 38.90
CA GLY A 526 -8.66 -33.59 38.22
C GLY A 526 -9.35 -32.30 37.78
N LEU A 527 -8.58 -31.44 37.11
CA LEU A 527 -9.08 -30.26 36.41
C LEU A 527 -9.36 -30.65 34.95
N THR A 528 -10.63 -30.56 34.54
CA THR A 528 -11.00 -30.66 33.13
C THR A 528 -11.11 -29.26 32.53
N PHE A 529 -10.95 -29.19 31.21
CA PHE A 529 -11.14 -27.94 30.51
C PHE A 529 -11.95 -28.16 29.25
N LYS A 530 -12.67 -27.12 28.83
CA LYS A 530 -13.29 -27.04 27.51
C LYS A 530 -12.80 -25.78 26.82
N LYS A 531 -12.15 -25.94 25.68
CA LYS A 531 -11.74 -24.86 24.80
C LYS A 531 -12.87 -24.55 23.82
N MET A 532 -13.38 -23.33 23.85
CA MET A 532 -14.34 -22.79 22.91
C MET A 532 -13.65 -21.79 21.98
N GLU A 533 -14.12 -21.70 20.75
CA GLU A 533 -13.64 -20.74 19.76
C GLU A 533 -14.68 -19.61 19.59
N ASP A 534 -14.37 -18.44 20.17
CA ASP A 534 -15.26 -17.27 20.19
C ASP A 534 -15.26 -16.57 18.83
N ILE A 535 -14.07 -16.47 18.22
CA ILE A 535 -13.84 -15.89 16.90
C ILE A 535 -12.96 -16.86 16.13
N GLN A 536 -13.44 -17.27 14.96
CA GLN A 536 -12.77 -18.25 14.13
C GLN A 536 -11.36 -17.80 13.72
N ALA A 537 -10.43 -18.74 13.67
CA ALA A 537 -9.10 -18.53 13.10
C ALA A 537 -9.16 -17.99 11.66
N ASN A 538 -8.09 -17.30 11.24
CA ASN A 538 -7.93 -16.96 9.83
C ASN A 538 -7.71 -18.25 9.04
N ASP A 539 -8.65 -18.60 8.15
CA ASP A 539 -8.66 -19.84 7.37
C ASP A 539 -8.10 -19.65 5.95
N ILE A 540 -8.28 -18.46 5.37
CA ILE A 540 -7.79 -18.14 4.03
C ILE A 540 -6.27 -17.96 4.03
N HIS A 541 -5.56 -18.90 3.41
CA HIS A 541 -4.10 -18.87 3.27
C HIS A 541 -3.60 -17.68 2.42
N ILE A 542 -2.56 -17.01 2.89
CA ILE A 542 -1.96 -15.81 2.27
C ILE A 542 -1.55 -15.99 0.81
N ALA A 543 -1.23 -17.23 0.40
CA ALA A 543 -0.95 -17.57 -1.01
C ALA A 543 -2.11 -17.25 -1.98
N TRP A 544 -3.34 -17.09 -1.50
CA TRP A 544 -4.46 -16.62 -2.32
C TRP A 544 -4.29 -15.19 -2.84
N GLN A 545 -3.32 -14.41 -2.35
CA GLN A 545 -2.91 -13.15 -2.96
C GLN A 545 -1.97 -13.31 -4.16
N VAL A 546 -1.43 -14.50 -4.44
CA VAL A 546 -0.51 -14.70 -5.59
C VAL A 546 -1.19 -14.32 -6.92
N PRO A 547 -2.45 -14.72 -7.22
CA PRO A 547 -3.11 -14.33 -8.46
C PRO A 547 -3.22 -12.81 -8.69
N GLN A 548 -3.59 -12.03 -7.66
CA GLN A 548 -3.63 -10.56 -7.79
C GLN A 548 -2.24 -9.96 -8.03
N TYR A 549 -1.18 -10.49 -7.39
CA TYR A 549 0.21 -10.08 -7.66
C TYR A 549 0.66 -10.45 -9.09
N VAL A 550 0.26 -11.61 -9.59
CA VAL A 550 0.52 -12.02 -10.97
C VAL A 550 -0.13 -11.05 -11.97
N PHE A 551 -1.42 -10.75 -11.79
CA PHE A 551 -2.12 -9.85 -12.71
C PHE A 551 -1.59 -8.41 -12.65
N ILE A 552 -1.32 -7.87 -11.45
CA ILE A 552 -0.81 -6.48 -11.33
C ILE A 552 0.61 -6.36 -11.89
N THR A 553 1.47 -7.37 -11.68
CA THR A 553 2.85 -7.36 -12.20
C THR A 553 2.88 -7.51 -13.71
N ALA A 554 2.05 -8.41 -14.26
CA ALA A 554 1.88 -8.52 -15.71
C ALA A 554 1.35 -7.21 -16.31
N GLY A 555 0.40 -6.57 -15.62
CA GLY A 555 -0.08 -5.23 -15.94
C GLY A 555 1.02 -4.18 -15.95
N GLU A 556 1.89 -4.17 -14.93
CA GLU A 556 3.04 -3.27 -14.81
C GLU A 556 4.04 -3.43 -15.96
N VAL A 557 4.40 -4.67 -16.32
CA VAL A 557 5.30 -4.94 -17.46
C VAL A 557 4.73 -4.37 -18.76
N MET A 558 3.44 -4.57 -19.00
CA MET A 558 2.77 -4.08 -20.20
C MET A 558 2.51 -2.57 -20.20
N PHE A 559 2.27 -1.97 -19.03
CA PHE A 559 1.93 -0.57 -18.88
C PHE A 559 3.15 0.32 -18.64
N SER A 560 3.92 0.04 -17.59
CA SER A 560 4.98 0.91 -17.09
C SER A 560 6.23 0.86 -17.96
N ILE A 561 6.74 -0.34 -18.24
CA ILE A 561 7.96 -0.52 -19.05
C ILE A 561 7.72 -0.01 -20.47
N THR A 562 6.62 -0.45 -21.08
CA THR A 562 6.25 -0.01 -22.43
C THR A 562 5.92 1.49 -22.48
N GLY A 563 5.25 2.02 -21.44
CA GLY A 563 4.91 3.44 -21.36
C GLY A 563 6.13 4.33 -21.25
N LEU A 564 7.13 3.93 -20.46
CA LEU A 564 8.41 4.62 -20.38
C LEU A 564 9.17 4.60 -21.72
N GLU A 565 9.20 3.45 -22.41
CA GLU A 565 9.82 3.31 -23.74
C GLU A 565 9.11 4.18 -24.79
N PHE A 566 7.78 4.14 -24.82
CA PHE A 566 6.95 5.00 -25.68
C PHE A 566 7.24 6.48 -25.43
N SER A 567 7.26 6.87 -24.16
CA SER A 567 7.52 8.25 -23.75
C SER A 567 8.91 8.71 -24.15
N TYR A 568 9.90 7.83 -24.07
CA TYR A 568 11.27 8.12 -24.48
C TYR A 568 11.41 8.25 -26.01
N SER A 569 10.75 7.38 -26.77
CA SER A 569 10.78 7.38 -28.25
C SER A 569 9.97 8.51 -28.89
N GLN A 570 8.97 9.05 -28.19
CA GLN A 570 8.18 10.19 -28.67
C GLN A 570 8.70 11.55 -28.16
N ALA A 571 9.76 11.55 -27.35
CA ALA A 571 10.35 12.76 -26.79
C ALA A 571 11.44 13.34 -27.72
N PRO A 572 11.42 14.67 -27.97
CA PRO A 572 12.58 15.37 -28.53
C PRO A 572 13.83 15.17 -27.67
N ALA A 573 15.00 15.14 -28.29
CA ALA A 573 16.28 14.91 -27.60
C ALA A 573 16.49 15.91 -26.43
N SER A 574 16.11 17.16 -26.62
CA SER A 574 16.21 18.26 -25.64
C SER A 574 15.18 18.17 -24.48
N MET A 575 14.09 17.39 -24.63
CA MET A 575 12.94 17.41 -23.70
C MET A 575 12.61 16.05 -23.06
N LYS A 576 13.47 15.04 -23.22
CA LYS A 576 13.33 13.73 -22.58
C LYS A 576 13.13 13.84 -21.06
N SER A 577 13.90 14.69 -20.39
CA SER A 577 13.78 14.91 -18.94
C SER A 577 12.41 15.49 -18.53
N VAL A 578 11.84 16.39 -19.33
CA VAL A 578 10.52 17.00 -19.08
C VAL A 578 9.41 15.94 -19.17
N LEU A 579 9.48 15.05 -20.16
CA LEU A 579 8.52 13.95 -20.31
C LEU A 579 8.63 12.94 -19.18
N GLN A 580 9.85 12.58 -18.77
CA GLN A 580 10.07 11.69 -17.61
C GLN A 580 9.57 12.32 -16.30
N ALA A 581 9.74 13.63 -16.11
CA ALA A 581 9.15 14.33 -14.98
C ALA A 581 7.61 14.30 -15.01
N GLY A 582 7.01 14.50 -16.20
CA GLY A 582 5.57 14.33 -16.42
C GLY A 582 5.08 12.92 -16.09
N TRP A 583 5.85 11.89 -16.44
CA TRP A 583 5.54 10.49 -16.12
C TRP A 583 5.51 10.25 -14.60
N LEU A 584 6.56 10.66 -13.87
CA LEU A 584 6.60 10.52 -12.41
C LEU A 584 5.46 11.29 -11.73
N MET A 585 5.04 12.41 -12.30
CA MET A 585 3.89 13.18 -11.81
C MET A 585 2.58 12.39 -11.93
N THR A 586 2.43 11.52 -12.93
CA THR A 586 1.24 10.63 -13.00
C THR A 586 1.18 9.67 -11.82
N VAL A 587 2.33 9.19 -11.34
CA VAL A 587 2.42 8.35 -10.12
C VAL A 587 2.01 9.14 -8.89
N ALA A 588 2.48 10.38 -8.77
CA ALA A 588 2.13 11.26 -7.66
C ALA A 588 0.60 11.51 -7.61
N PHE A 589 0.00 11.86 -8.75
CA PHE A 589 -1.46 12.04 -8.84
C PHE A 589 -2.24 10.74 -8.58
N GLY A 590 -1.72 9.58 -8.98
CA GLY A 590 -2.34 8.30 -8.65
C GLY A 590 -2.46 8.08 -7.14
N ASN A 591 -1.42 8.40 -6.39
CA ASN A 591 -1.47 8.35 -4.92
C ASN A 591 -2.41 9.38 -4.31
N VAL A 592 -2.54 10.57 -4.91
CA VAL A 592 -3.53 11.57 -4.46
C VAL A 592 -4.96 11.06 -4.63
N ILE A 593 -5.25 10.33 -5.72
CA ILE A 593 -6.58 9.71 -5.93
C ILE A 593 -6.89 8.73 -4.81
N VAL A 594 -5.95 7.86 -4.43
CA VAL A 594 -6.16 6.91 -3.31
C VAL A 594 -6.39 7.64 -1.99
N LEU A 595 -5.62 8.70 -1.72
CA LEU A 595 -5.81 9.54 -0.53
C LEU A 595 -7.23 10.11 -0.45
N ILE A 596 -7.75 10.66 -1.55
CA ILE A 596 -9.10 11.24 -1.60
C ILE A 596 -10.17 10.18 -1.37
N VAL A 597 -10.01 8.99 -1.96
CA VAL A 597 -10.97 7.89 -1.81
C VAL A 597 -10.94 7.31 -0.39
N ALA A 598 -9.74 7.12 0.18
CA ALA A 598 -9.58 6.55 1.52
C ALA A 598 -10.20 7.42 2.62
N GLU A 599 -10.07 8.75 2.54
CA GLU A 599 -10.68 9.69 3.49
C GLU A 599 -12.15 10.00 3.16
N GLY A 600 -12.49 10.07 1.87
CA GLY A 600 -13.77 10.61 1.43
C GLY A 600 -14.90 9.59 1.30
N ALA A 601 -14.59 8.30 1.15
CA ALA A 601 -15.61 7.32 0.75
C ALA A 601 -16.22 6.53 1.91
N GLY A 602 -15.50 6.34 3.03
CA GLY A 602 -16.00 5.57 4.18
C GLY A 602 -16.49 4.16 3.82
N MET A 603 -16.00 3.58 2.72
CA MET A 603 -16.46 2.30 2.18
C MET A 603 -15.70 1.13 2.79
N GLU A 604 -16.34 -0.03 2.82
CA GLU A 604 -15.67 -1.30 3.09
C GLU A 604 -14.61 -1.60 2.02
N GLN A 605 -13.55 -2.29 2.44
CA GLN A 605 -12.36 -2.53 1.61
C GLN A 605 -12.66 -3.28 0.30
N TRP A 606 -13.57 -4.26 0.31
CA TRP A 606 -13.95 -4.98 -0.91
C TRP A 606 -14.72 -4.09 -1.91
N THR A 607 -15.54 -3.16 -1.40
CA THR A 607 -16.27 -2.19 -2.23
C THR A 607 -15.28 -1.20 -2.85
N GLU A 608 -14.28 -0.76 -2.09
CA GLU A 608 -13.18 0.07 -2.59
C GLU A 608 -12.44 -0.64 -3.74
N PHE A 609 -12.13 -1.93 -3.60
CA PHE A 609 -11.47 -2.69 -4.67
C PHE A 609 -12.30 -2.77 -5.95
N LEU A 610 -13.61 -3.03 -5.85
CA LEU A 610 -14.51 -3.04 -7.00
C LEU A 610 -14.64 -1.66 -7.65
N LEU A 611 -14.72 -0.60 -6.85
CA LEU A 611 -14.76 0.77 -7.35
C LEU A 611 -13.50 1.07 -8.19
N PHE A 612 -12.32 0.77 -7.66
CA PHE A 612 -11.06 0.98 -8.39
C PHE A 612 -10.96 0.13 -9.66
N ALA A 613 -11.40 -1.14 -9.62
CA ALA A 613 -11.47 -1.99 -10.81
C ALA A 613 -12.38 -1.38 -11.89
N GLY A 614 -13.59 -0.96 -11.51
CA GLY A 614 -14.55 -0.34 -12.42
C GLY A 614 -14.06 0.99 -13.02
N LEU A 615 -13.46 1.85 -12.19
CA LEU A 615 -12.87 3.11 -12.64
C LEU A 615 -11.71 2.87 -13.61
N LEU A 616 -10.85 1.86 -13.35
CA LEU A 616 -9.74 1.56 -14.25
C LEU A 616 -10.21 1.00 -15.60
N VAL A 617 -11.29 0.20 -15.62
CA VAL A 617 -11.90 -0.25 -16.88
C VAL A 617 -12.43 0.94 -17.68
N ALA A 618 -13.16 1.86 -17.03
CA ALA A 618 -13.66 3.08 -17.69
C ALA A 618 -12.50 3.93 -18.25
N VAL A 619 -11.42 4.10 -17.47
CA VAL A 619 -10.22 4.80 -17.92
C VAL A 619 -9.48 4.08 -19.03
N SER A 620 -9.44 2.74 -19.02
CA SER A 620 -8.85 1.95 -20.09
C SER A 620 -9.60 2.16 -21.42
N ILE A 621 -10.93 2.28 -21.38
CA ILE A 621 -11.74 2.62 -22.55
C ILE A 621 -11.40 4.03 -23.05
N ILE A 622 -11.37 5.03 -22.16
CA ILE A 622 -11.01 6.41 -22.51
C ILE A 622 -9.62 6.48 -23.13
N PHE A 623 -8.63 5.84 -22.49
CA PHE A 623 -7.27 5.79 -22.99
C PHE A 623 -7.18 5.08 -24.34
N SER A 624 -7.93 3.99 -24.55
CA SER A 624 -7.98 3.28 -25.84
C SER A 624 -8.54 4.17 -26.95
N ILE A 625 -9.56 4.99 -26.65
CA ILE A 625 -10.08 5.99 -27.59
C ILE A 625 -9.02 7.06 -27.88
N MET A 626 -8.37 7.60 -26.86
CA MET A 626 -7.30 8.60 -27.02
C MET A 626 -6.12 8.04 -27.83
N ALA A 627 -5.73 6.81 -27.57
CA ALA A 627 -4.67 6.09 -28.27
C ALA A 627 -5.02 5.84 -29.74
N TYR A 628 -6.29 5.55 -30.06
CA TYR A 628 -6.74 5.40 -31.44
C TYR A 628 -6.60 6.69 -32.25
N PHE A 629 -6.81 7.85 -31.62
CA PHE A 629 -6.64 9.15 -32.26
C PHE A 629 -5.21 9.69 -32.21
N TYR A 630 -4.30 9.02 -31.49
CA TYR A 630 -2.92 9.46 -31.36
C TYR A 630 -2.13 9.20 -32.65
N THR A 631 -1.41 10.22 -33.10
CA THR A 631 -0.50 10.12 -34.24
C THR A 631 0.94 10.08 -33.74
N TYR A 632 1.64 8.99 -34.03
CA TYR A 632 3.06 8.85 -33.71
C TYR A 632 3.88 9.92 -34.45
N VAL A 633 4.77 10.55 -33.71
CA VAL A 633 5.71 11.53 -34.23
C VAL A 633 7.12 10.97 -34.06
N ASP A 634 7.90 10.96 -35.13
CA ASP A 634 9.31 10.55 -35.10
C ASP A 634 10.19 11.78 -34.82
N PRO A 635 10.85 11.88 -33.64
CA PRO A 635 11.70 13.01 -33.32
C PRO A 635 12.90 13.16 -34.26
N ASP A 636 13.41 12.05 -34.81
CA ASP A 636 14.60 12.07 -35.68
C ASP A 636 14.31 12.75 -37.02
N GLN A 637 13.05 12.72 -37.48
CA GLN A 637 12.62 13.47 -38.67
C GLN A 637 12.62 14.98 -38.42
N LEU A 638 12.19 15.41 -37.23
CA LEU A 638 12.22 16.82 -36.85
C LEU A 638 13.66 17.35 -36.79
N ASP A 639 14.57 16.56 -36.21
CA ASP A 639 15.99 16.92 -36.14
C ASP A 639 16.64 16.99 -37.52
N LYS A 640 16.26 16.13 -38.48
CA LYS A 640 16.74 16.19 -39.86
C LYS A 640 16.28 17.45 -40.59
N ILE A 641 15.00 17.80 -40.49
CA ILE A 641 14.43 19.00 -41.15
C ILE A 641 15.18 20.27 -40.71
N PHE A 642 15.40 20.43 -39.40
CA PHE A 642 16.11 21.62 -38.89
C PHE A 642 17.62 21.59 -39.12
N ARG A 643 18.23 20.42 -39.29
CA ARG A 643 19.64 20.31 -39.72
C ARG A 643 19.79 20.73 -41.18
N GLU A 644 18.92 20.26 -42.07
CA GLU A 644 18.91 20.64 -43.48
C GLU A 644 18.68 22.16 -43.64
N ASP A 645 17.71 22.76 -42.93
CA ASP A 645 17.50 24.22 -42.94
C ASP A 645 18.73 25.03 -42.48
N THR A 646 19.49 24.52 -41.50
CA THR A 646 20.69 25.21 -40.99
C THR A 646 21.93 25.02 -41.86
N ASP A 647 21.98 23.95 -42.64
CA ASP A 647 23.03 23.71 -43.63
C ASP A 647 22.73 24.47 -44.93
N ASP A 648 21.47 24.58 -45.36
CA ASP A 648 21.04 25.41 -46.50
C ASP A 648 21.22 26.91 -46.21
N GLU A 649 20.99 27.40 -44.98
CA GLU A 649 21.30 28.79 -44.60
C GLU A 649 22.81 29.11 -44.64
N LYS A 650 23.69 28.10 -44.53
CA LYS A 650 25.14 28.27 -44.64
C LYS A 650 25.65 28.17 -46.09
N VAL A 651 24.83 27.64 -47.01
CA VAL A 651 25.18 27.43 -48.42
C VAL A 651 24.26 28.29 -49.31
N GLY A 652 24.45 29.61 -49.27
CA GLY A 652 24.01 30.49 -50.36
C GLY A 652 23.15 31.70 -49.97
N SER A 653 23.73 32.89 -50.13
CA SER A 653 22.96 34.10 -50.39
C SER A 653 22.37 34.06 -51.80
N SER A 654 21.17 34.62 -51.96
CA SER A 654 20.43 34.90 -53.21
C SER A 654 19.54 33.78 -53.75
N ASP A 655 18.37 33.60 -53.14
CA ASP A 655 17.12 33.85 -53.85
C ASP A 655 15.92 33.92 -52.89
N SER A 656 15.10 34.95 -53.04
CA SER A 656 13.87 35.14 -52.27
C SER A 656 12.82 34.13 -52.72
N LYS A 657 12.78 32.95 -52.11
CA LYS A 657 11.59 32.09 -52.11
C LYS A 657 11.03 32.03 -50.70
N LYS A 658 9.72 32.29 -50.63
CA LYS A 658 8.91 32.34 -49.41
C LYS A 658 9.21 31.15 -48.50
N ASN A 659 9.37 31.46 -47.21
CA ASN A 659 9.19 30.55 -46.08
C ASN A 659 7.83 29.82 -46.19
N GLU A 660 7.76 28.73 -46.95
CA GLU A 660 6.68 27.75 -46.77
C GLU A 660 7.02 26.91 -45.55
N ALA A 661 6.36 27.25 -44.45
CA ALA A 661 6.50 26.60 -43.17
C ALA A 661 5.96 25.15 -43.26
N VAL A 662 6.82 24.17 -42.99
CA VAL A 662 6.37 22.80 -42.74
C VAL A 662 5.61 22.80 -41.41
N SER A 663 4.29 22.62 -41.48
CA SER A 663 3.45 22.43 -40.31
C SER A 663 3.71 21.03 -39.73
N LEU A 664 3.55 20.86 -38.41
CA LEU A 664 3.50 19.52 -37.79
C LEU A 664 2.40 18.61 -38.38
N ASN A 665 1.47 19.17 -39.17
CA ASN A 665 0.49 18.43 -39.96
C ASN A 665 1.01 17.89 -41.29
N ASP A 666 2.14 18.43 -41.80
CA ASP A 666 2.74 18.13 -43.10
C ASP A 666 3.86 17.09 -43.01
N MET A 667 4.31 16.73 -41.81
CA MET A 667 5.24 15.62 -41.63
C MET A 667 4.60 14.29 -42.05
N PRO A 668 5.33 13.38 -42.71
CA PRO A 668 4.80 12.11 -43.15
C PRO A 668 4.32 11.32 -41.93
N LYS A 669 2.99 11.26 -41.78
CA LYS A 669 2.34 10.49 -40.72
C LYS A 669 2.74 9.03 -40.89
N GLN A 670 3.54 8.49 -39.97
CA GLN A 670 3.60 7.04 -39.84
C GLN A 670 2.17 6.56 -39.55
N THR A 671 1.77 5.57 -40.33
CA THR A 671 0.39 5.20 -40.66
C THR A 671 -0.53 5.16 -39.43
N LYS A 672 -1.72 5.77 -39.53
CA LYS A 672 -2.85 5.43 -38.64
C LYS A 672 -3.19 3.95 -38.88
N MET A 673 -2.82 3.02 -38.00
CA MET A 673 -3.30 1.62 -38.02
C MET A 673 -3.05 0.86 -36.71
#